data_AF-K1QSA3-F1
#
_entry.id   AF-K1QSA3-F1
#
_cell.length_a   1.000
_cell.length_b   1.000
_cell.length_c   1.000
_cell.angle_alpha   90.00
_cell.angle_beta   90.00
_cell.angle_gamma   90.00
#
_symmetry.space_group_name_H-M   'P 1'
#
loop_
_entity.id
_entity.type
_entity.pdbx_description
1 polymer ?
#
loop_
_entity_poly.entity_id
_entity_poly.type
_entity_poly.pdbx_seq_one_letter_code
_entity_poly.pdbx_strand_id
1 'polypeptide(L)'
;MSLDKTDRVWISDWIGNLVHSDLQGNQLKKIQTSGRLEGYHTVTQDGDLIYTDKDVKVGFVYLFNLIVGTGALTMPLAFQNAGWMLSLVVIVLLAGFSYMTVTFVLETMATANATLFLHKKEDFVYSRQQSIHANIGDSIDAIANAHSATVQEALDEKSPLLKSEERDYRDDMFDITERVELIVRVYIKFFKSNELFPPFLQGKMAELFFNKVGVVLFYLCMVLYLYGDLAIYAVAVPKSLRDVLCTFKHSGNGSVDCENLTLRNSDPCWESSRLDRADVYRIMVAVFAVALGPFTFFNIQKTKYLQLFTTVTRWLAFMIMIVLTIIRLANNGGQGHPTVANFEGIPNLFGVCVYSFMCHHSLPSLVTPIKNKSKLFIMVFVDFVLILLFYALMSFTGAFAFHQPKDIYTLSFLPDPCDVKQPITNLAVLQYYLALFPVFTLSTSFPIISITLRNNLKTMFYREERPFSWWVDRIVFPLAAIFLPIIIALATDEVEFLVGITGSYAGAGIQYVIPAALVLVSRRAVKADPSISSLNNRFTSPFKHTFWRHVATAEKKFECFNIQDAKDFQTRVIESPVPVIVDFHATWCGPCKLLGPRLEAIISNKEGQVSLAKVDVDENVEIAMEYLVESLPTVIGFKNGRKINKFIGLQEDDAIDSFVEKLIH
;
A
#
# COMPACT_ATOMS: atom_id res chain seq x y z
N MET A 1 -2.32 -17.06 18.84
CA MET A 1 -3.72 -17.51 18.83
C MET A 1 -4.36 -16.93 17.58
N SER A 2 -4.95 -17.74 16.69
CA SER A 2 -5.63 -17.26 15.47
C SER A 2 -7.02 -17.86 15.34
N LEU A 3 -7.97 -17.06 14.88
CA LEU A 3 -9.37 -17.45 14.66
C LEU A 3 -9.60 -17.70 13.18
N ASP A 4 -10.16 -18.86 12.84
CA ASP A 4 -10.59 -19.16 11.48
C ASP A 4 -12.02 -18.63 11.20
N LYS A 5 -12.50 -18.78 9.96
CA LYS A 5 -13.85 -18.40 9.50
C LYS A 5 -15.03 -19.03 10.27
N THR A 6 -14.76 -19.97 11.17
CA THR A 6 -15.79 -20.66 11.96
C THR A 6 -15.77 -20.26 13.44
N ASP A 7 -15.12 -19.14 13.78
CA ASP A 7 -14.93 -18.63 15.14
C ASP A 7 -14.17 -19.62 16.07
N ARG A 8 -13.34 -20.49 15.48
CA ARG A 8 -12.57 -21.50 16.22
C ARG A 8 -11.15 -21.06 16.50
N VAL A 9 -10.66 -21.41 17.68
CA VAL A 9 -9.39 -20.95 18.22
C VAL A 9 -8.26 -21.94 17.91
N TRP A 10 -7.22 -21.44 17.25
CA TRP A 10 -5.94 -22.13 17.11
C TRP A 10 -4.89 -21.52 18.04
N ILE A 11 -4.27 -22.35 18.88
CA ILE A 11 -3.28 -21.95 19.90
C ILE A 11 -1.94 -22.61 19.56
N SER A 12 -0.84 -21.86 19.61
CA SER A 12 0.50 -22.48 19.52
C SER A 12 0.89 -23.03 20.89
N ASP A 13 1.29 -24.29 20.98
CA ASP A 13 1.90 -24.83 22.19
C ASP A 13 3.32 -24.26 22.42
N TRP A 14 3.88 -24.53 23.60
CA TRP A 14 5.21 -24.10 24.02
C TRP A 14 6.37 -24.62 23.13
N ILE A 15 6.12 -25.63 22.30
CA ILE A 15 7.10 -26.24 21.37
C ILE A 15 6.96 -25.65 19.95
N GLY A 16 5.86 -24.95 19.67
CA GLY A 16 5.57 -24.28 18.40
C GLY A 16 4.45 -24.92 17.58
N ASN A 17 3.86 -26.03 18.05
CA ASN A 17 2.80 -26.78 17.35
C ASN A 17 1.48 -26.03 17.38
N LEU A 18 0.72 -26.10 16.30
CA LEU A 18 -0.63 -25.57 16.26
C LEU A 18 -1.62 -26.57 16.87
N VAL A 19 -2.29 -26.14 17.92
CA VAL A 19 -3.27 -26.90 18.68
C VAL A 19 -4.63 -26.26 18.45
N HIS A 20 -5.56 -27.04 17.92
CA HIS A 20 -6.97 -26.71 17.79
C HIS A 20 -7.66 -27.10 19.10
N SER A 21 -8.31 -26.13 19.75
CA SER A 21 -9.05 -26.35 21.00
C SER A 21 -10.52 -25.91 20.85
N ASP A 22 -11.43 -26.61 21.51
CA ASP A 22 -12.81 -26.13 21.67
C ASP A 22 -12.88 -24.90 22.61
N LEU A 23 -14.06 -24.28 22.71
CA LEU A 23 -14.32 -23.15 23.59
C LEU A 23 -14.21 -23.50 25.10
N GLN A 24 -14.12 -24.78 25.44
CA GLN A 24 -13.94 -25.30 26.80
C GLN A 24 -12.47 -25.66 27.10
N GLY A 25 -11.56 -25.52 26.13
CA GLY A 25 -10.13 -25.79 26.27
C GLY A 25 -9.70 -27.22 25.95
N ASN A 26 -10.59 -28.09 25.47
CA ASN A 26 -10.24 -29.45 25.09
C ASN A 26 -9.55 -29.49 23.73
N GLN A 27 -8.44 -30.21 23.66
CA GLN A 27 -7.64 -30.35 22.46
C GLN A 27 -8.31 -31.29 21.44
N LEU A 28 -8.73 -30.72 20.32
CA LEU A 28 -9.42 -31.44 19.24
C LEU A 28 -8.46 -31.92 18.14
N LYS A 29 -7.41 -31.14 17.83
CA LYS A 29 -6.43 -31.48 16.77
C LYS A 29 -5.07 -30.85 17.05
N LYS A 30 -3.99 -31.54 16.73
CA LYS A 30 -2.62 -31.01 16.85
C LYS A 30 -1.90 -31.17 15.51
N ILE A 31 -1.43 -30.06 14.96
CA ILE A 31 -0.61 -30.01 13.76
C ILE A 31 0.83 -29.79 14.22
N GLN A 32 1.67 -30.78 13.97
CA GLN A 32 3.09 -30.66 14.23
C GLN A 32 3.69 -29.69 13.22
N THR A 33 4.34 -28.66 13.72
CA THR A 33 4.98 -27.61 12.91
C THR A 33 6.48 -27.62 13.18
N SER A 34 7.25 -27.03 12.26
CA SER A 34 8.69 -26.79 12.43
C SER A 34 8.93 -26.07 13.77
N GLY A 35 9.66 -26.73 14.67
CA GLY A 35 9.69 -26.39 16.09
C GLY A 35 10.29 -25.04 16.45
N ARG A 36 10.37 -24.79 17.76
CA ARG A 36 10.80 -23.57 18.49
C ARG A 36 11.97 -22.75 17.90
N LEU A 37 12.85 -23.30 17.07
CA LEU A 37 13.98 -22.58 16.47
C LEU A 37 13.71 -21.99 15.09
N GLU A 38 12.72 -22.52 14.35
CA GLU A 38 12.51 -22.17 12.94
C GLU A 38 11.45 -21.08 12.76
N GLY A 39 10.44 -20.99 13.61
CA GLY A 39 9.36 -20.01 13.45
C GLY A 39 8.14 -20.46 14.22
N TYR A 40 7.00 -19.80 14.02
CA TYR A 40 5.70 -20.38 14.40
C TYR A 40 4.69 -20.15 13.28
N HIS A 41 3.78 -21.11 13.09
CA HIS A 41 2.73 -20.94 12.11
C HIS A 41 1.52 -20.22 12.74
N THR A 42 0.92 -19.29 12.00
CA THR A 42 -0.36 -18.64 12.32
C THR A 42 -1.38 -19.03 11.26
N VAL A 43 -2.65 -19.22 11.61
CA VAL A 43 -3.69 -19.57 10.64
C VAL A 43 -4.36 -18.29 10.16
N THR A 44 -4.44 -18.07 8.85
CA THR A 44 -5.25 -17.00 8.23
C THR A 44 -6.73 -17.22 8.51
N GLN A 45 -7.56 -16.20 8.29
CA GLN A 45 -9.02 -16.38 8.28
C GLN A 45 -9.48 -17.41 7.23
N ASP A 46 -8.69 -17.66 6.18
CA ASP A 46 -8.97 -18.62 5.12
C ASP A 46 -8.51 -20.06 5.43
N GLY A 47 -7.89 -20.30 6.60
CA GLY A 47 -7.39 -21.62 7.00
C GLY A 47 -5.96 -21.92 6.56
N ASP A 48 -5.30 -21.01 5.84
CA ASP A 48 -3.90 -21.15 5.40
C ASP A 48 -2.91 -20.89 6.53
N LEU A 49 -1.87 -21.72 6.63
CA LEU A 49 -0.77 -21.62 7.58
C LEU A 49 0.29 -20.61 7.10
N ILE A 50 0.47 -19.50 7.82
CA ILE A 50 1.56 -18.56 7.60
C ILE A 50 2.68 -18.81 8.58
N TYR A 51 3.85 -19.06 8.04
CA TYR A 51 5.08 -19.13 8.79
C TYR A 51 5.55 -17.74 9.22
N THR A 52 5.68 -17.55 10.53
CA THR A 52 6.24 -16.34 11.14
C THR A 52 7.71 -16.62 11.44
N ASP A 53 8.61 -15.98 10.70
CA ASP A 53 10.04 -16.13 10.90
C ASP A 53 10.47 -15.37 12.17
N LYS A 54 11.37 -15.98 12.94
CA LYS A 54 11.90 -15.34 14.16
C LYS A 54 12.99 -14.32 13.84
N ASP A 55 13.69 -14.43 12.71
CA ASP A 55 14.87 -13.62 12.44
C ASP A 55 14.55 -12.39 11.56
N VAL A 56 14.79 -11.21 12.12
CA VAL A 56 14.61 -9.93 11.43
C VAL A 56 15.56 -9.80 10.23
N LYS A 57 16.71 -10.49 10.27
CA LYS A 57 17.68 -10.54 9.15
C LYS A 57 17.11 -11.20 7.90
N VAL A 58 16.22 -12.17 8.07
CA VAL A 58 15.58 -12.85 6.93
C VAL A 58 14.62 -11.89 6.25
N GLY A 59 13.80 -11.15 7.01
CA GLY A 59 12.91 -10.12 6.47
C GLY A 59 13.64 -9.02 5.69
N PHE A 60 14.82 -8.60 6.15
CA PHE A 60 15.71 -7.67 5.45
C PHE A 60 16.14 -8.20 4.08
N VAL A 61 16.65 -9.44 4.03
CA VAL A 61 17.07 -10.06 2.78
C VAL A 61 15.89 -10.21 1.81
N TYR A 62 14.69 -10.52 2.30
CA TYR A 62 13.49 -10.55 1.46
C TYR A 62 13.10 -9.17 0.92
N LEU A 63 13.15 -8.12 1.74
CA LEU A 63 12.84 -6.75 1.30
C LEU A 63 13.83 -6.28 0.24
N PHE A 64 15.12 -6.50 0.47
CA PHE A 64 16.17 -6.20 -0.48
C PHE A 64 15.98 -6.94 -1.81
N ASN A 65 15.70 -8.25 -1.77
CA ASN A 65 15.45 -9.06 -2.97
C ASN A 65 14.14 -8.74 -3.69
N LEU A 66 13.14 -8.18 -2.98
CA LEU A 66 11.91 -7.73 -3.61
C LEU A 66 12.19 -6.50 -4.49
N ILE A 67 12.88 -5.50 -3.93
CA ILE A 67 13.14 -4.24 -4.63
C ILE A 67 14.14 -4.44 -5.76
N VAL A 68 15.21 -5.21 -5.50
CA VAL A 68 16.24 -5.54 -6.51
C VAL A 68 15.70 -6.58 -7.48
N GLY A 69 14.90 -6.11 -8.43
CA GLY A 69 14.18 -6.91 -9.43
C GLY A 69 14.46 -6.45 -10.87
N THR A 70 13.39 -6.37 -11.65
CA THR A 70 13.39 -6.01 -13.09
C THR A 70 13.79 -4.58 -13.36
N GLY A 71 13.43 -3.65 -12.48
CA GLY A 71 13.77 -2.23 -12.64
C GLY A 71 15.29 -1.98 -12.74
N ALA A 72 16.10 -2.78 -12.05
CA ALA A 72 17.56 -2.71 -12.15
C ALA A 72 18.08 -2.94 -13.58
N LEU A 73 17.36 -3.72 -14.39
CA LEU A 73 17.78 -4.07 -15.76
C LEU A 73 17.53 -2.97 -16.78
N THR A 74 16.65 -2.00 -16.51
CA THR A 74 16.35 -0.90 -17.44
C THR A 74 16.99 0.41 -17.02
N MET A 75 17.50 0.48 -15.78
CA MET A 75 18.09 1.67 -15.18
C MET A 75 19.26 2.28 -15.97
N PRO A 76 20.27 1.53 -16.46
CA PRO A 76 21.44 2.13 -17.11
C PRO A 76 21.11 2.93 -18.38
N LEU A 77 20.16 2.47 -19.19
CA LEU A 77 19.75 3.19 -20.41
C LEU A 77 19.02 4.49 -20.06
N ALA A 78 18.03 4.44 -19.17
CA ALA A 78 17.31 5.64 -18.72
C ALA A 78 18.26 6.64 -18.03
N PHE A 79 19.22 6.14 -17.26
CA PHE A 79 20.26 6.94 -16.61
C PHE A 79 21.12 7.70 -17.61
N GLN A 80 21.53 7.04 -18.71
CA GLN A 80 22.32 7.67 -19.77
C GLN A 80 21.49 8.69 -20.56
N ASN A 81 20.24 8.38 -20.90
CA ASN A 81 19.34 9.23 -21.68
C ASN A 81 19.07 10.59 -21.01
N ALA A 82 18.90 10.60 -19.68
CA ALA A 82 18.72 11.83 -18.91
C ALA A 82 20.04 12.51 -18.50
N GLY A 83 21.18 11.85 -18.71
CA GLY A 83 22.50 12.35 -18.37
C GLY A 83 22.95 12.03 -16.95
N TRP A 84 24.25 11.76 -16.78
CA TRP A 84 24.76 11.06 -15.60
C TRP A 84 24.60 11.84 -14.29
N MET A 85 24.78 13.16 -14.31
CA MET A 85 24.73 14.00 -13.10
C MET A 85 23.30 14.24 -12.69
N LEU A 86 22.45 14.60 -13.65
CA LEU A 86 21.02 14.78 -13.43
C LEU A 86 20.37 13.49 -12.93
N SER A 87 20.69 12.35 -13.56
CA SER A 87 20.17 11.05 -13.16
C SER A 87 20.56 10.66 -11.74
N LEU A 88 21.81 10.92 -11.33
CA LEU A 88 22.25 10.63 -9.97
C LEU A 88 21.47 11.45 -8.92
N VAL A 89 21.22 12.73 -9.20
CA VAL A 89 20.40 13.58 -8.34
C VAL A 89 18.95 13.08 -8.28
N VAL A 90 18.34 12.78 -9.43
CA VAL A 90 16.94 12.31 -9.51
C VAL A 90 16.76 10.97 -8.79
N ILE A 91 17.67 10.00 -8.97
CA ILE A 91 17.61 8.69 -8.31
C ILE A 91 17.67 8.84 -6.79
N VAL A 92 18.56 9.70 -6.26
CA VAL A 92 18.67 9.95 -4.82
C VAL A 92 17.38 10.56 -4.27
N LEU A 93 16.82 11.56 -4.96
CA LEU A 93 15.57 12.21 -4.55
C LEU A 93 14.39 11.22 -4.55
N LEU A 94 14.23 10.44 -5.62
CA LEU A 94 13.12 9.48 -5.76
C LEU A 94 13.25 8.30 -4.80
N ALA A 95 14.47 7.84 -4.50
CA ALA A 95 14.72 6.86 -3.44
C ALA A 95 14.29 7.39 -2.07
N GLY A 96 14.60 8.66 -1.77
CA GLY A 96 14.17 9.34 -0.55
C GLY A 96 12.65 9.44 -0.42
N PHE A 97 11.94 9.83 -1.50
CA PHE A 97 10.48 9.86 -1.51
C PHE A 97 9.85 8.46 -1.40
N SER A 98 10.46 7.45 -2.02
CA SER A 98 10.02 6.06 -1.88
C SER A 98 10.14 5.59 -0.42
N TYR A 99 11.27 5.84 0.23
CA TYR A 99 11.47 5.52 1.65
C TYR A 99 10.44 6.24 2.54
N MET A 100 10.22 7.54 2.31
CA MET A 100 9.22 8.31 3.06
C MET A 100 7.83 7.68 2.98
N THR A 101 7.37 7.33 1.78
CA THR A 101 6.03 6.77 1.57
C THR A 101 5.91 5.33 2.08
N VAL A 102 6.99 4.55 2.07
CA VAL A 102 7.04 3.27 2.79
C VAL A 102 6.76 3.48 4.28
N THR A 103 7.32 4.52 4.90
CA THR A 103 7.02 4.80 6.32
C THR A 103 5.55 5.16 6.56
N PHE A 104 4.87 5.76 5.58
CA PHE A 104 3.43 6.04 5.65
C PHE A 104 2.58 4.78 5.58
N VAL A 105 2.96 3.82 4.73
CA VAL A 105 2.31 2.49 4.69
C VAL A 105 2.47 1.79 6.04
N LEU A 106 3.68 1.78 6.61
CA LEU A 106 3.95 1.16 7.91
C LEU A 106 3.17 1.80 9.06
N GLU A 107 3.05 3.12 9.08
CA GLU A 107 2.23 3.85 10.05
C GLU A 107 0.75 3.47 9.90
N THR A 108 0.25 3.49 8.66
CA THR A 108 -1.15 3.15 8.36
C THR A 108 -1.47 1.71 8.77
N MET A 109 -0.56 0.76 8.51
CA MET A 109 -0.69 -0.63 8.95
C MET A 109 -0.81 -0.75 10.47
N ALA A 110 0.00 0.01 11.22
CA ALA A 110 -0.06 0.01 12.68
C ALA A 110 -1.40 0.57 13.17
N THR A 111 -1.90 1.65 12.55
CA THR A 111 -3.20 2.24 12.90
C THR A 111 -4.38 1.32 12.53
N ALA A 112 -4.38 0.71 11.34
CA ALA A 112 -5.43 -0.20 10.89
C ALA A 112 -5.62 -1.37 11.86
N ASN A 113 -4.50 -1.96 12.29
CA ASN A 113 -4.52 -3.04 13.27
C ASN A 113 -5.08 -2.62 14.62
N ALA A 114 -4.74 -1.41 15.09
CA ALA A 114 -5.26 -0.90 16.35
C ALA A 114 -6.79 -0.68 16.27
N THR A 115 -7.26 -0.07 15.18
CA THR A 115 -8.69 0.14 14.93
C THR A 115 -9.46 -1.18 14.88
N LEU A 116 -8.99 -2.15 14.09
CA LEU A 116 -9.66 -3.46 13.98
C LEU A 116 -9.65 -4.24 15.29
N PHE A 117 -8.59 -4.11 16.08
CA PHE A 117 -8.52 -4.72 17.40
C PHE A 117 -9.60 -4.16 18.32
N LEU A 118 -9.82 -2.84 18.30
CA LEU A 118 -10.86 -2.21 19.10
C LEU A 118 -12.27 -2.54 18.62
N HIS A 119 -12.53 -2.53 17.31
CA HIS A 119 -13.82 -2.96 16.78
C HIS A 119 -14.14 -4.40 17.20
N LYS A 120 -13.17 -5.33 17.09
CA LYS A 120 -13.36 -6.71 17.56
C LYS A 120 -13.55 -6.80 19.07
N LYS A 121 -12.91 -5.92 19.84
CA LYS A 121 -13.11 -5.84 21.29
C LYS A 121 -14.56 -5.38 21.59
N GLU A 122 -15.05 -4.36 20.90
CA GLU A 122 -16.41 -3.86 21.04
C GLU A 122 -17.44 -4.93 20.65
N ASP A 123 -17.25 -5.60 19.50
CA ASP A 123 -18.12 -6.70 19.04
C ASP A 123 -18.14 -7.85 20.05
N PHE A 124 -16.99 -8.22 20.61
CA PHE A 124 -16.89 -9.29 21.61
C PHE A 124 -17.56 -8.88 22.93
N VAL A 125 -17.33 -7.65 23.40
CA VAL A 125 -17.97 -7.13 24.62
C VAL A 125 -19.48 -7.06 24.43
N TYR A 126 -19.94 -6.55 23.30
CA TYR A 126 -21.36 -6.47 22.96
C TYR A 126 -22.01 -7.86 22.86
N SER A 127 -21.39 -8.79 22.13
CA SER A 127 -21.89 -10.17 21.99
C SER A 127 -21.97 -10.88 23.34
N ARG A 128 -20.96 -10.68 24.20
CA ARG A 128 -20.94 -11.27 25.54
C ARG A 128 -21.98 -10.63 26.45
N GLN A 129 -22.16 -9.31 26.38
CA GLN A 129 -23.21 -8.60 27.11
C GLN A 129 -24.61 -9.04 26.67
N GLN A 130 -24.82 -9.26 25.37
CA GLN A 130 -26.09 -9.78 24.83
C GLN A 130 -26.34 -11.24 25.27
N SER A 131 -25.31 -12.09 25.30
CA SER A 131 -25.44 -13.46 25.81
C SER A 131 -25.75 -13.52 27.31
N ILE A 132 -25.19 -12.59 28.09
CA ILE A 132 -25.48 -12.48 29.53
C ILE A 132 -26.91 -11.99 29.75
N HIS A 133 -27.36 -10.96 29.01
CA HIS A 133 -28.75 -10.50 29.07
C HIS A 133 -29.76 -11.59 28.66
N ALA A 134 -29.44 -12.40 27.64
CA ALA A 134 -30.28 -13.52 27.23
C ALA A 134 -30.36 -14.59 28.32
N ASN A 135 -29.23 -14.99 28.90
CA ASN A 135 -29.20 -15.97 29.99
C ASN A 135 -29.91 -15.46 31.27
N ILE A 136 -29.81 -14.17 31.58
CA ILE A 136 -30.54 -13.54 32.69
C ILE A 136 -32.04 -13.52 32.39
N GLY A 137 -32.45 -13.19 31.16
CA GLY A 137 -33.84 -13.24 30.73
C GLY A 137 -34.43 -14.64 30.86
N ASP A 138 -33.74 -15.66 30.36
CA ASP A 138 -34.15 -17.06 30.46
C ASP A 138 -34.21 -17.53 31.93
N SER A 139 -33.31 -17.04 32.79
CA SER A 139 -33.30 -17.36 34.23
C SER A 139 -34.45 -16.68 34.97
N ILE A 140 -34.75 -15.41 34.64
CA ILE A 140 -35.88 -14.66 35.20
C ILE A 140 -37.20 -15.28 34.73
N ASP A 141 -37.31 -15.69 33.48
CA ASP A 141 -38.49 -16.38 32.95
C ASP A 141 -38.65 -17.78 33.57
N ALA A 142 -37.55 -18.51 33.79
CA ALA A 142 -37.58 -19.78 34.53
C ALA A 142 -38.00 -19.59 35.99
N ILE A 143 -37.52 -18.54 36.66
CA ILE A 143 -37.91 -18.19 38.04
C ILE A 143 -39.36 -17.70 38.07
N ALA A 144 -39.80 -16.86 37.13
CA ALA A 144 -41.18 -16.37 37.05
C ALA A 144 -42.17 -17.50 36.76
N ASN A 145 -41.79 -18.47 35.92
CA ASN A 145 -42.58 -19.67 35.66
C ASN A 145 -42.59 -20.62 36.87
N ALA A 146 -41.47 -20.78 37.58
CA ALA A 146 -41.41 -21.53 38.83
C ALA A 146 -42.21 -20.85 39.95
N HIS A 147 -42.18 -19.52 40.01
CA HIS A 147 -42.94 -18.73 40.99
C HIS A 147 -44.42 -18.75 40.67
N SER A 148 -44.82 -18.66 39.39
CA SER A 148 -46.22 -18.82 38.96
C SER A 148 -46.77 -20.22 39.25
N ALA A 149 -45.93 -21.26 39.26
CA ALA A 149 -46.33 -22.61 39.63
C ALA A 149 -46.46 -22.81 41.15
N THR A 150 -45.77 -21.98 41.95
CA THR A 150 -45.73 -22.10 43.41
C THR A 150 -46.70 -21.13 44.11
N VAL A 151 -47.09 -20.03 43.44
CA VAL A 151 -47.98 -18.98 43.99
C VAL A 151 -49.46 -19.41 44.05
N GLN A 152 -49.84 -20.55 43.45
CA GLN A 152 -51.18 -21.11 43.63
C GLN A 152 -51.35 -21.92 44.94
N GLU A 153 -50.25 -22.22 45.67
CA GLU A 153 -50.29 -23.03 46.91
C GLU A 153 -49.81 -22.32 48.18
N ALA A 154 -49.36 -21.07 48.12
CA ALA A 154 -48.83 -20.36 49.30
C ALA A 154 -49.43 -18.97 49.47
N LEU A 155 -50.73 -18.93 49.80
CA LEU A 155 -51.36 -17.78 50.45
C LEU A 155 -51.79 -18.19 51.87
N ASP A 156 -50.81 -18.32 52.77
CA ASP A 156 -50.98 -17.97 54.18
C ASP A 156 -49.60 -17.76 54.84
N GLU A 157 -49.53 -16.70 55.66
CA GLU A 157 -48.46 -16.38 56.63
C GLU A 157 -47.23 -15.50 56.23
N LYS A 158 -47.42 -14.18 56.39
CA LYS A 158 -46.53 -13.12 56.93
C LYS A 158 -44.98 -13.16 56.77
N SER A 159 -44.50 -12.01 56.27
CA SER A 159 -43.34 -11.18 56.75
C SER A 159 -41.97 -11.31 56.01
N PRO A 160 -40.97 -10.43 56.27
CA PRO A 160 -40.50 -9.38 55.36
C PRO A 160 -39.04 -9.59 54.90
N LEU A 161 -38.82 -9.99 53.65
CA LEU A 161 -37.46 -10.32 53.16
C LEU A 161 -37.04 -9.60 51.87
N LEU A 162 -37.75 -8.55 51.44
CA LEU A 162 -37.49 -7.90 50.15
C LEU A 162 -36.41 -6.79 50.17
N LYS A 163 -35.41 -6.83 51.06
CA LYS A 163 -34.36 -5.79 51.16
C LYS A 163 -32.92 -6.31 51.26
N SER A 164 -32.69 -7.62 51.26
CA SER A 164 -31.35 -8.22 51.29
C SER A 164 -30.83 -8.63 49.92
N GLU A 165 -31.69 -8.99 48.96
CA GLU A 165 -31.24 -9.52 47.65
C GLU A 165 -30.80 -8.43 46.64
N GLU A 166 -31.31 -7.21 46.72
CA GLU A 166 -30.89 -6.11 45.83
C GLU A 166 -29.48 -5.57 46.11
N ARG A 167 -28.93 -5.82 47.32
CA ARG A 167 -27.61 -5.33 47.70
C ARG A 167 -26.48 -6.26 47.27
N ASP A 168 -26.73 -7.57 47.22
CA ASP A 168 -25.77 -8.60 46.82
C ASP A 168 -25.49 -8.54 45.30
N TYR A 169 -26.52 -8.27 44.51
CA TYR A 169 -26.42 -8.19 43.04
C TYR A 169 -25.60 -6.99 42.51
N ARG A 170 -25.54 -5.88 43.25
CA ARG A 170 -24.71 -4.71 42.86
C ARG A 170 -23.23 -4.94 43.11
N ASP A 171 -22.87 -5.72 44.12
CA ASP A 171 -21.48 -6.05 44.43
C ASP A 171 -20.93 -7.11 43.45
N ASP A 172 -21.74 -8.11 43.06
CA ASP A 172 -21.34 -9.11 42.04
C ASP A 172 -21.14 -8.48 40.64
N MET A 173 -21.98 -7.53 40.24
CA MET A 173 -21.80 -6.81 38.97
C MET A 173 -20.50 -5.98 38.97
N PHE A 174 -20.12 -5.41 40.13
CA PHE A 174 -18.90 -4.61 40.27
C PHE A 174 -17.63 -5.52 40.25
N ASP A 175 -17.66 -6.69 40.91
CA ASP A 175 -16.58 -7.69 40.88
C ASP A 175 -16.40 -8.30 39.47
N ILE A 176 -17.49 -8.56 38.74
CA ILE A 176 -17.42 -9.04 37.34
C ILE A 176 -16.78 -7.98 36.44
N THR A 177 -17.13 -6.71 36.61
CA THR A 177 -16.56 -5.61 35.82
C THR A 177 -15.06 -5.49 36.08
N GLU A 178 -14.62 -5.63 37.34
CA GLU A 178 -13.22 -5.56 37.74
C GLU A 178 -12.41 -6.80 37.26
N ARG A 179 -13.00 -8.00 37.29
CA ARG A 179 -12.37 -9.22 36.73
C ARG A 179 -12.28 -9.20 35.21
N VAL A 180 -13.28 -8.66 34.51
CA VAL A 180 -13.22 -8.42 33.07
C VAL A 180 -12.14 -7.38 32.77
N GLU A 181 -12.06 -6.30 33.55
CA GLU A 181 -11.00 -5.29 33.41
C GLU A 181 -9.60 -5.88 33.67
N LEU A 182 -9.46 -6.79 34.63
CA LEU A 182 -8.21 -7.48 34.97
C LEU A 182 -7.81 -8.48 33.88
N ILE A 183 -8.74 -9.30 33.37
CA ILE A 183 -8.51 -10.21 32.23
C ILE A 183 -8.14 -9.39 30.98
N VAL A 184 -8.81 -8.25 30.77
CA VAL A 184 -8.50 -7.29 29.70
C VAL A 184 -7.13 -6.65 29.90
N ARG A 185 -6.74 -6.25 31.13
CA ARG A 185 -5.40 -5.74 31.44
C ARG A 185 -4.33 -6.81 31.28
N VAL A 186 -4.60 -8.07 31.62
CA VAL A 186 -3.70 -9.22 31.41
C VAL A 186 -3.56 -9.50 29.90
N TYR A 187 -4.65 -9.45 29.13
CA TYR A 187 -4.63 -9.55 27.66
C TYR A 187 -3.87 -8.37 27.00
N ILE A 188 -4.09 -7.14 27.47
CA ILE A 188 -3.40 -5.93 27.01
C ILE A 188 -1.91 -5.99 27.35
N LYS A 189 -1.53 -6.49 28.54
CA LYS A 189 -0.12 -6.63 28.98
C LYS A 189 0.59 -7.76 28.23
N PHE A 190 -0.12 -8.82 27.85
CA PHE A 190 0.39 -9.89 26.98
C PHE A 190 0.60 -9.41 25.54
N PHE A 191 -0.30 -8.57 24.99
CA PHE A 191 -0.18 -7.99 23.64
C PHE A 191 0.76 -6.77 23.54
N LYS A 192 1.07 -6.11 24.66
CA LYS A 192 2.09 -5.02 24.73
C LYS A 192 3.50 -5.52 24.38
N SER A 193 3.71 -6.83 24.30
CA SER A 193 4.96 -7.50 23.96
C SER A 193 4.92 -8.06 22.53
N ASN A 194 5.35 -7.24 21.56
CA ASN A 194 6.00 -7.64 20.30
C ASN A 194 5.24 -8.44 19.22
N GLU A 195 3.98 -8.84 19.39
CA GLU A 195 3.28 -9.65 18.37
C GLU A 195 2.03 -8.97 17.86
N LEU A 196 2.15 -8.24 16.74
CA LEU A 196 1.01 -7.65 16.05
C LEU A 196 1.30 -7.49 14.55
N PHE A 197 0.78 -8.39 13.74
CA PHE A 197 0.22 -8.17 12.41
C PHE A 197 -0.46 -9.51 12.06
N PRO A 198 -1.80 -9.62 12.04
CA PRO A 198 -2.38 -10.69 11.24
C PRO A 198 -1.91 -10.49 9.78
N PRO A 199 -1.80 -11.56 8.98
CA PRO A 199 -1.55 -11.46 7.54
C PRO A 199 -2.55 -10.50 6.90
N PHE A 200 -2.07 -9.29 6.63
CA PHE A 200 -2.92 -8.23 6.14
C PHE A 200 -2.63 -8.05 4.66
N LEU A 201 -3.63 -8.30 3.82
CA LEU A 201 -3.62 -7.82 2.44
C LEU A 201 -3.82 -6.30 2.48
N GLN A 202 -3.01 -5.56 1.73
CA GLN A 202 -3.11 -4.11 1.61
C GLN A 202 -4.52 -3.63 1.22
N GLY A 203 -5.28 -4.46 0.49
CA GLY A 203 -6.68 -4.22 0.15
C GLY A 203 -7.60 -4.00 1.36
N LYS A 204 -7.43 -4.76 2.45
CA LYS A 204 -8.25 -4.59 3.67
C LYS A 204 -7.97 -3.26 4.38
N MET A 205 -6.78 -2.68 4.23
CA MET A 205 -6.50 -1.34 4.76
C MET A 205 -7.22 -0.26 3.96
N ALA A 206 -7.30 -0.43 2.64
CA ALA A 206 -8.08 0.46 1.79
C ALA A 206 -9.57 0.39 2.16
N GLU A 207 -10.13 -0.80 2.36
CA GLU A 207 -11.52 -0.99 2.81
C GLU A 207 -11.81 -0.35 4.18
N LEU A 208 -10.83 -0.31 5.09
CA LEU A 208 -11.00 0.25 6.43
C LEU A 208 -11.04 1.78 6.42
N PHE A 209 -10.21 2.43 5.60
CA PHE A 209 -10.01 3.88 5.65
C PHE A 209 -10.64 4.63 4.47
N PHE A 210 -10.77 4.02 3.30
CA PHE A 210 -11.37 4.69 2.14
C PHE A 210 -12.85 4.42 2.00
N ASN A 211 -13.55 5.37 1.40
CA ASN A 211 -14.91 5.17 0.92
C ASN A 211 -14.93 4.24 -0.30
N LYS A 212 -16.12 3.80 -0.73
CA LYS A 212 -16.29 2.87 -1.87
C LYS A 212 -15.54 3.33 -3.13
N VAL A 213 -15.55 4.63 -3.42
CA VAL A 213 -14.84 5.21 -4.58
C VAL A 213 -13.33 5.07 -4.43
N GLY A 214 -12.78 5.42 -3.27
CA GLY A 214 -11.34 5.31 -2.98
C GLY A 214 -10.85 3.86 -2.98
N VAL A 215 -11.65 2.90 -2.51
CA VAL A 215 -11.35 1.47 -2.59
C VAL A 215 -11.28 1.00 -4.05
N VAL A 216 -12.25 1.38 -4.89
CA VAL A 216 -12.23 1.04 -6.32
C VAL A 216 -11.01 1.66 -7.01
N LEU A 217 -10.68 2.93 -6.72
CA LEU A 217 -9.51 3.60 -7.29
C LEU A 217 -8.20 2.91 -6.86
N PHE A 218 -8.11 2.48 -5.60
CA PHE A 218 -6.97 1.72 -5.07
C PHE A 218 -6.76 0.42 -5.86
N TYR A 219 -7.81 -0.38 -6.02
CA TYR A 219 -7.74 -1.64 -6.76
C TYR A 219 -7.48 -1.43 -8.25
N LEU A 220 -8.08 -0.41 -8.87
CA LEU A 220 -7.82 -0.06 -10.26
C LEU A 220 -6.34 0.28 -10.48
N CYS A 221 -5.75 1.10 -9.61
CA CYS A 221 -4.35 1.47 -9.68
C CYS A 221 -3.43 0.25 -9.52
N MET A 222 -3.73 -0.62 -8.54
CA MET A 222 -3.04 -1.90 -8.35
C MET A 222 -3.12 -2.81 -9.58
N VAL A 223 -4.32 -2.98 -10.15
CA VAL A 223 -4.56 -3.81 -11.33
C VAL A 223 -3.76 -3.29 -12.52
N LEU A 224 -3.79 -1.99 -12.79
CA LEU A 224 -3.03 -1.37 -13.88
C LEU A 224 -1.52 -1.57 -13.72
N TYR A 225 -0.99 -1.41 -12.50
CA TYR A 225 0.42 -1.65 -12.22
C TYR A 225 0.82 -3.12 -12.46
N LEU A 226 0.03 -4.07 -11.94
CA LEU A 226 0.30 -5.50 -12.11
C LEU A 226 0.17 -5.96 -13.57
N TYR A 227 -0.72 -5.33 -14.35
CA TYR A 227 -0.76 -5.53 -15.80
C TYR A 227 0.53 -5.06 -16.47
N GLY A 228 1.06 -3.90 -16.06
CA GLY A 228 2.35 -3.40 -16.52
C GLY A 228 3.49 -4.37 -16.22
N ASP A 229 3.59 -4.89 -14.99
CA ASP A 229 4.57 -5.92 -14.61
C ASP A 229 4.51 -7.14 -15.54
N LEU A 230 3.31 -7.68 -15.75
CA LEU A 230 3.14 -8.86 -16.61
C LEU A 230 3.48 -8.56 -18.06
N ALA A 231 3.15 -7.36 -18.56
CA ALA A 231 3.48 -6.94 -19.91
C ALA A 231 5.00 -6.79 -20.10
N ILE A 232 5.70 -6.20 -19.12
CA ILE A 232 7.17 -6.10 -19.10
C ILE A 232 7.79 -7.50 -19.20
N TYR A 233 7.24 -8.47 -18.49
CA TYR A 233 7.77 -9.84 -18.49
C TYR A 233 7.48 -10.54 -19.83
N ALA A 234 6.27 -10.33 -20.37
CA ALA A 234 5.86 -10.85 -21.67
C ALA A 234 6.62 -10.22 -22.85
N VAL A 235 7.23 -9.04 -22.68
CA VAL A 235 8.13 -8.43 -23.66
C VAL A 235 9.56 -8.91 -23.46
N ALA A 236 10.08 -8.81 -22.23
CA ALA A 236 11.48 -9.03 -21.92
C ALA A 236 11.93 -10.48 -22.16
N VAL A 237 11.10 -11.46 -21.79
CA VAL A 237 11.45 -12.88 -21.96
C VAL A 237 11.56 -13.27 -23.44
N PRO A 238 10.55 -13.02 -24.29
CA PRO A 238 10.67 -13.25 -25.73
C PRO A 238 11.79 -12.46 -26.40
N LYS A 239 12.05 -11.22 -25.97
CA LYS A 239 13.14 -10.39 -26.50
C LYS A 239 14.51 -11.01 -26.22
N SER A 240 14.77 -11.44 -24.98
CA SER A 240 15.98 -12.17 -24.60
C SER A 240 16.12 -13.48 -25.38
N LEU A 241 15.05 -14.27 -25.53
CA LEU A 241 15.08 -15.51 -26.31
C LEU A 241 15.40 -15.26 -27.78
N ARG A 242 14.73 -14.27 -28.40
CA ARG A 242 14.99 -13.87 -29.80
C ARG A 242 16.44 -13.48 -30.01
N ASP A 243 17.00 -12.63 -29.15
CA ASP A 243 18.37 -12.12 -29.32
C ASP A 243 19.44 -13.19 -29.09
N VAL A 244 19.11 -14.27 -28.38
CA VAL A 244 19.95 -15.47 -28.27
C VAL A 244 19.81 -16.38 -29.50
N LEU A 245 18.61 -16.50 -30.07
CA LEU A 245 18.33 -17.39 -31.20
C LEU A 245 18.75 -16.82 -32.56
N CYS A 246 18.63 -15.50 -32.74
CA CYS A 246 19.00 -14.81 -33.97
C CYS A 246 20.51 -14.58 -34.02
N THR A 247 21.16 -15.20 -35.01
CA THR A 247 22.62 -15.16 -35.16
C THR A 247 23.10 -14.29 -36.32
N PHE A 248 22.18 -13.70 -37.08
CA PHE A 248 22.51 -12.84 -38.23
C PHE A 248 23.43 -11.67 -37.86
N LYS A 249 24.40 -11.39 -38.74
CA LYS A 249 25.34 -10.27 -38.64
C LYS A 249 25.42 -9.56 -39.99
N HIS A 250 25.49 -8.22 -39.99
CA HIS A 250 25.79 -7.47 -41.20
C HIS A 250 27.23 -7.77 -41.66
N SER A 251 27.38 -8.29 -42.87
CA SER A 251 28.68 -8.47 -43.53
C SER A 251 29.00 -7.19 -44.31
N GLY A 252 29.81 -6.30 -43.73
CA GLY A 252 30.25 -5.05 -44.37
C GLY A 252 31.76 -4.86 -44.26
N ASN A 253 32.47 -4.85 -45.39
CA ASN A 253 33.93 -4.71 -45.49
C ASN A 253 34.42 -3.24 -45.45
N GLY A 254 33.74 -2.34 -44.73
CA GLY A 254 34.06 -0.90 -44.71
C GLY A 254 34.05 -0.31 -43.30
N SER A 255 34.64 0.88 -43.13
CA SER A 255 34.62 1.66 -41.88
C SER A 255 33.20 1.75 -41.32
N VAL A 256 33.04 1.35 -40.06
CA VAL A 256 31.77 1.09 -39.40
C VAL A 256 31.06 2.41 -39.05
N ASP A 257 30.01 2.77 -39.80
CA ASP A 257 29.04 3.79 -39.38
C ASP A 257 28.00 3.16 -38.45
N CYS A 258 28.15 3.39 -37.15
CA CYS A 258 27.32 2.78 -36.10
C CYS A 258 25.83 3.16 -36.18
N GLU A 259 25.46 4.31 -36.78
CA GLU A 259 24.05 4.71 -36.96
C GLU A 259 23.30 3.85 -37.98
N ASN A 260 23.99 3.29 -38.98
CA ASN A 260 23.38 2.46 -40.03
C ASN A 260 23.56 0.95 -39.80
N LEU A 261 24.31 0.56 -38.76
CA LEU A 261 24.66 -0.84 -38.47
C LEU A 261 23.84 -1.49 -37.34
N THR A 262 22.98 -0.73 -36.66
CA THR A 262 22.07 -1.30 -35.65
C THR A 262 21.04 -2.21 -36.33
N LEU A 263 21.03 -3.49 -35.93
CA LEU A 263 20.09 -4.49 -36.46
C LEU A 263 18.64 -4.05 -36.24
N ARG A 264 17.91 -3.85 -37.33
CA ARG A 264 16.49 -3.48 -37.35
C ARG A 264 15.61 -4.70 -37.15
N ASN A 265 14.38 -4.47 -36.71
CA ASN A 265 13.39 -5.54 -36.56
C ASN A 265 12.99 -6.21 -37.89
N SER A 266 13.23 -5.52 -39.01
CA SER A 266 13.05 -6.02 -40.38
C SER A 266 14.22 -6.86 -40.91
N ASP A 267 15.32 -6.97 -40.17
CA ASP A 267 16.46 -7.76 -40.62
C ASP A 267 16.20 -9.26 -40.42
N PRO A 268 16.77 -10.13 -41.27
CA PRO A 268 16.60 -11.57 -41.13
C PRO A 268 17.21 -12.05 -39.82
N CYS A 269 16.57 -13.03 -39.17
CA CYS A 269 17.08 -13.61 -37.93
C CYS A 269 18.28 -14.55 -38.17
N TRP A 270 18.30 -15.24 -39.32
CA TRP A 270 19.39 -16.10 -39.81
C TRP A 270 19.71 -15.79 -41.27
N GLU A 271 20.99 -15.96 -41.67
CA GLU A 271 21.48 -15.63 -43.03
C GLU A 271 20.70 -16.30 -44.18
N SER A 272 20.12 -17.49 -43.95
CA SER A 272 19.41 -18.28 -44.97
C SER A 272 17.89 -18.38 -44.74
N SER A 273 17.34 -17.62 -43.80
CA SER A 273 15.91 -17.69 -43.43
C SER A 273 15.07 -16.57 -44.03
N ARG A 274 13.79 -16.83 -44.26
CA ARG A 274 12.77 -15.81 -44.61
C ARG A 274 12.11 -15.15 -43.39
N LEU A 275 12.54 -15.51 -42.18
CA LEU A 275 11.94 -15.02 -40.96
C LEU A 275 12.74 -13.83 -40.45
N ASP A 276 12.06 -12.70 -40.33
CA ASP A 276 12.65 -11.50 -39.79
C ASP A 276 12.71 -11.59 -38.25
N ARG A 277 13.54 -10.74 -37.63
CA ARG A 277 13.68 -10.67 -36.17
C ARG A 277 12.33 -10.40 -35.48
N ALA A 278 11.46 -9.58 -36.09
CA ALA A 278 10.11 -9.32 -35.60
C ALA A 278 9.20 -10.57 -35.62
N ASP A 279 9.33 -11.43 -36.61
CA ASP A 279 8.52 -12.65 -36.70
C ASP A 279 8.96 -13.66 -35.64
N VAL A 280 10.28 -13.83 -35.46
CA VAL A 280 10.83 -14.69 -34.41
C VAL A 280 10.43 -14.17 -33.03
N TYR A 281 10.44 -12.85 -32.81
CA TYR A 281 9.92 -12.25 -31.58
C TYR A 281 8.47 -12.66 -31.30
N ARG A 282 7.56 -12.49 -32.27
CA ARG A 282 6.14 -12.83 -32.13
C ARG A 282 5.92 -14.33 -31.86
N ILE A 283 6.71 -15.19 -32.51
CA ILE A 283 6.72 -16.64 -32.23
C ILE A 283 7.13 -16.88 -30.77
N MET A 284 8.17 -16.20 -30.27
CA MET A 284 8.60 -16.34 -28.88
C MET A 284 7.56 -15.81 -27.88
N VAL A 285 6.80 -14.76 -28.21
CA VAL A 285 5.67 -14.28 -27.40
C VAL A 285 4.58 -15.35 -27.33
N ALA A 286 4.25 -16.00 -28.46
CA ALA A 286 3.27 -17.08 -28.49
C ALA A 286 3.73 -18.30 -27.68
N VAL A 287 5.01 -18.69 -27.80
CA VAL A 287 5.61 -19.77 -27.00
C VAL A 287 5.55 -19.43 -25.50
N PHE A 288 5.89 -18.20 -25.13
CA PHE A 288 5.80 -17.72 -23.75
C PHE A 288 4.37 -17.81 -23.21
N ALA A 289 3.37 -17.35 -23.97
CA ALA A 289 1.97 -17.40 -23.58
C ALA A 289 1.47 -18.84 -23.38
N VAL A 290 1.84 -19.77 -24.27
CA VAL A 290 1.44 -21.19 -24.17
C VAL A 290 2.18 -21.91 -23.05
N ALA A 291 3.45 -21.57 -22.80
CA ALA A 291 4.25 -22.22 -21.77
C ALA A 291 3.86 -21.73 -20.36
N LEU A 292 3.67 -20.42 -20.17
CA LEU A 292 3.46 -19.84 -18.85
C LEU A 292 2.00 -19.48 -18.53
N GLY A 293 1.19 -19.17 -19.55
CA GLY A 293 -0.23 -18.84 -19.39
C GLY A 293 -1.04 -19.91 -18.65
N PRO A 294 -0.90 -21.22 -18.94
CA PRO A 294 -1.66 -22.24 -18.22
C PRO A 294 -1.46 -22.22 -16.70
N PHE A 295 -0.29 -21.80 -16.21
CA PHE A 295 -0.04 -21.71 -14.77
C PHE A 295 -0.89 -20.66 -14.05
N THR A 296 -1.50 -19.70 -14.75
CA THR A 296 -2.39 -18.72 -14.11
C THR A 296 -3.75 -19.33 -13.74
N PHE A 297 -4.13 -20.44 -14.40
CA PHE A 297 -5.35 -21.20 -14.10
C PHE A 297 -5.15 -22.10 -12.88
N PHE A 298 -3.93 -22.59 -12.67
CA PHE A 298 -3.57 -23.44 -11.55
C PHE A 298 -3.06 -22.57 -10.39
N ASN A 299 -3.57 -22.77 -9.17
CA ASN A 299 -3.14 -21.97 -8.02
C ASN A 299 -1.78 -22.45 -7.47
N ILE A 300 -0.75 -22.50 -8.33
CA ILE A 300 0.59 -22.98 -7.97
C ILE A 300 1.31 -21.87 -7.21
N GLN A 301 1.28 -21.97 -5.88
CA GLN A 301 1.87 -20.98 -4.99
C GLN A 301 3.13 -21.48 -4.25
N LYS A 302 3.44 -22.78 -4.36
CA LYS A 302 4.61 -23.38 -3.70
C LYS A 302 5.88 -23.18 -4.54
N THR A 303 6.39 -21.96 -4.58
CA THR A 303 7.56 -21.59 -5.41
C THR A 303 8.83 -21.28 -4.60
N LYS A 304 8.85 -21.54 -3.28
CA LYS A 304 9.97 -21.21 -2.37
C LYS A 304 11.35 -21.55 -2.93
N TYR A 305 11.57 -22.79 -3.38
CA TYR A 305 12.86 -23.23 -3.89
C TYR A 305 13.24 -22.58 -5.22
N LEU A 306 12.25 -22.37 -6.07
CA LEU A 306 12.44 -21.69 -7.35
C LEU A 306 12.81 -20.21 -7.12
N GLN A 307 12.14 -19.55 -6.17
CA GLN A 307 12.46 -18.19 -5.74
C GLN A 307 13.88 -18.10 -5.15
N LEU A 308 14.26 -19.01 -4.24
CA LEU A 308 15.61 -19.04 -3.68
C LEU A 308 16.68 -19.19 -4.79
N PHE A 309 16.45 -20.10 -5.73
CA PHE A 309 17.33 -20.29 -6.89
C PHE A 309 17.42 -19.03 -7.76
N THR A 310 16.29 -18.37 -8.05
CA THR A 310 16.29 -17.10 -8.82
C THR A 310 17.02 -15.97 -8.10
N THR A 311 16.99 -15.94 -6.77
CA THR A 311 17.76 -14.95 -5.99
C THR A 311 19.25 -15.18 -6.13
N VAL A 312 19.73 -16.42 -5.96
CA VAL A 312 21.16 -16.75 -6.10
C VAL A 312 21.67 -16.42 -7.50
N THR A 313 20.92 -16.84 -8.53
CA THR A 313 21.27 -16.55 -9.92
C THR A 313 21.22 -15.06 -10.23
N ARG A 314 20.34 -14.29 -9.60
CA ARG A 314 20.28 -12.83 -9.76
C ARG A 314 21.50 -12.13 -9.20
N TRP A 315 21.91 -12.45 -7.98
CA TRP A 315 23.11 -11.88 -7.40
C TRP A 315 24.37 -12.23 -8.18
N LEU A 316 24.46 -13.47 -8.67
CA LEU A 316 25.54 -13.88 -9.55
C LEU A 316 25.58 -13.04 -10.83
N ALA A 317 24.45 -12.86 -11.52
CA ALA A 317 24.36 -12.05 -12.74
C ALA A 317 24.73 -10.58 -12.49
N PHE A 318 24.20 -9.94 -11.45
CA PHE A 318 24.52 -8.55 -11.14
C PHE A 318 26.00 -8.35 -10.78
N MET A 319 26.58 -9.25 -9.99
CA MET A 319 28.01 -9.18 -9.65
C MET A 319 28.88 -9.32 -10.90
N ILE A 320 28.54 -10.25 -11.80
CA ILE A 320 29.23 -10.41 -13.08
C ILE A 320 29.14 -9.12 -13.91
N MET A 321 27.95 -8.53 -14.07
CA MET A 321 27.77 -7.32 -14.89
C MET A 321 28.57 -6.12 -14.34
N ILE A 322 28.57 -5.93 -13.02
CA ILE A 322 29.34 -4.85 -12.36
C ILE A 322 30.84 -5.10 -12.53
N VAL A 323 31.33 -6.32 -12.26
CA VAL A 323 32.76 -6.64 -12.40
C VAL A 323 33.23 -6.47 -13.85
N LEU A 324 32.47 -6.96 -14.82
CA LEU A 324 32.81 -6.83 -16.24
C LEU A 324 32.86 -5.37 -16.70
N THR A 325 31.92 -4.53 -16.27
CA THR A 325 31.92 -3.11 -16.61
C THR A 325 33.06 -2.35 -15.93
N ILE A 326 33.39 -2.67 -14.67
CA ILE A 326 34.55 -2.07 -13.99
C ILE A 326 35.85 -2.44 -14.69
N ILE A 327 36.07 -3.72 -15.04
CA ILE A 327 37.27 -4.16 -15.77
C ILE A 327 37.35 -3.44 -17.12
N ARG A 328 36.22 -3.29 -17.81
CA ARG A 328 36.15 -2.59 -19.10
C ARG A 328 36.55 -1.13 -18.98
N LEU A 329 36.05 -0.43 -17.96
CA LEU A 329 36.43 0.96 -17.68
C LEU A 329 37.90 1.09 -17.29
N ALA A 330 38.41 0.19 -16.45
CA ALA A 330 39.80 0.19 -15.98
C ALA A 330 40.81 -0.02 -17.13
N ASN A 331 40.45 -0.81 -18.14
CA ASN A 331 41.29 -1.07 -19.31
C ASN A 331 41.18 0.01 -20.41
N ASN A 332 40.67 1.21 -20.09
CA ASN A 332 40.37 2.29 -21.07
C ASN A 332 39.50 1.80 -22.23
N GLY A 333 38.58 0.88 -21.95
CA GLY A 333 37.61 0.29 -22.87
C GLY A 333 36.20 0.86 -22.76
N GLY A 334 36.00 1.90 -21.96
CA GLY A 334 34.74 2.64 -21.91
C GLY A 334 34.48 3.39 -23.21
N GLN A 335 33.28 3.24 -23.76
CA GLN A 335 32.85 3.91 -25.00
C GLN A 335 31.67 4.87 -24.78
N GLY A 336 31.12 4.91 -23.57
CA GLY A 336 29.98 5.73 -23.21
C GLY A 336 30.38 7.19 -22.97
N HIS A 337 29.66 8.10 -23.60
CA HIS A 337 29.83 9.54 -23.44
C HIS A 337 28.50 10.17 -23.00
N PRO A 338 27.98 9.83 -21.80
CA PRO A 338 26.72 10.36 -21.32
C PRO A 338 26.81 11.89 -21.16
N THR A 339 25.79 12.60 -21.62
CA THR A 339 25.66 14.04 -21.37
C THR A 339 25.56 14.31 -19.87
N VAL A 340 25.93 15.51 -19.42
CA VAL A 340 25.85 15.86 -17.98
C VAL A 340 24.40 15.91 -17.51
N ALA A 341 23.53 16.56 -18.30
CA ALA A 341 22.10 16.68 -18.04
C ALA A 341 21.35 16.81 -19.37
N ASN A 342 20.28 16.03 -19.51
CA ASN A 342 19.30 16.14 -20.58
C ASN A 342 17.90 16.07 -19.97
N PHE A 343 17.18 17.18 -20.02
CA PHE A 343 15.85 17.28 -19.43
C PHE A 343 14.79 16.48 -20.19
N GLU A 344 15.02 16.17 -21.47
CA GLU A 344 14.11 15.36 -22.28
C GLU A 344 14.02 13.90 -21.79
N GLY A 345 15.09 13.39 -21.18
CA GLY A 345 15.12 12.04 -20.61
C GLY A 345 14.45 11.90 -19.23
N ILE A 346 14.10 13.00 -18.56
CA ILE A 346 13.55 12.98 -17.20
C ILE A 346 12.25 12.18 -17.09
N PRO A 347 11.24 12.34 -17.97
CA PRO A 347 9.97 11.64 -17.81
C PRO A 347 10.15 10.12 -17.80
N ASN A 348 11.02 9.59 -18.66
CA ASN A 348 11.28 8.17 -18.71
C ASN A 348 12.11 7.70 -17.51
N LEU A 349 13.14 8.46 -17.13
CA LEU A 349 13.94 8.18 -15.94
C LEU A 349 13.07 8.14 -14.68
N PHE A 350 12.13 9.08 -14.53
CA PHE A 350 11.19 9.13 -13.42
C PHE A 350 10.41 7.82 -13.33
N GLY A 351 9.79 7.37 -14.42
CA GLY A 351 9.05 6.12 -14.47
C GLY A 351 9.90 4.91 -14.10
N VAL A 352 11.09 4.80 -14.68
CA VAL A 352 12.03 3.69 -14.37
C VAL A 352 12.47 3.72 -12.92
N CYS A 353 12.71 4.89 -12.33
CA CYS A 353 13.05 5.04 -10.91
C CYS A 353 11.91 4.63 -9.98
N VAL A 354 10.70 5.13 -10.24
CA VAL A 354 9.49 4.80 -9.49
C VAL A 354 9.29 3.29 -9.51
N TYR A 355 9.33 2.68 -10.70
CA TYR A 355 9.23 1.24 -10.87
C TYR A 355 10.33 0.46 -10.11
N SER A 356 11.58 0.92 -10.17
CA SER A 356 12.72 0.21 -9.55
C SER A 356 12.76 0.27 -8.03
N PHE A 357 12.18 1.32 -7.43
CA PHE A 357 12.10 1.49 -5.97
C PHE A 357 10.73 1.08 -5.38
N MET A 358 9.88 0.46 -6.20
CA MET A 358 8.53 0.09 -5.84
C MET A 358 8.52 -1.16 -4.95
N CYS A 359 8.00 -1.03 -3.72
CA CYS A 359 7.75 -2.17 -2.84
C CYS A 359 6.40 -2.10 -2.11
N HIS A 360 5.70 -0.98 -2.19
CA HIS A 360 4.53 -0.65 -1.40
C HIS A 360 3.40 -1.66 -1.53
N HIS A 361 3.26 -2.28 -2.71
CA HIS A 361 2.21 -3.25 -2.97
C HIS A 361 2.42 -4.62 -2.29
N SER A 362 3.67 -4.94 -1.97
CA SER A 362 4.10 -6.25 -1.41
C SER A 362 4.69 -6.13 0.00
N LEU A 363 5.03 -4.91 0.43
CA LEU A 363 5.61 -4.62 1.73
C LEU A 363 4.77 -5.12 2.91
N PRO A 364 3.42 -4.95 2.94
CA PRO A 364 2.62 -5.39 4.08
C PRO A 364 2.79 -6.88 4.40
N SER A 365 2.72 -7.73 3.38
CA SER A 365 2.89 -9.19 3.54
C SER A 365 4.29 -9.61 3.98
N LEU A 366 5.32 -8.81 3.68
CA LEU A 366 6.71 -9.10 4.07
C LEU A 366 7.03 -8.65 5.49
N VAL A 367 6.42 -7.55 5.93
CA VAL A 367 6.64 -6.99 7.27
C VAL A 367 5.85 -7.74 8.34
N THR A 368 4.67 -8.26 7.98
CA THR A 368 3.84 -9.07 8.88
C THR A 368 4.59 -10.21 9.58
N PRO A 369 5.32 -11.11 8.88
CA PRO A 369 5.99 -12.24 9.50
C PRO A 369 7.21 -11.89 10.35
N ILE A 370 7.64 -10.62 10.43
CA ILE A 370 8.79 -10.20 11.24
C ILE A 370 8.38 -10.17 12.73
N LYS A 371 9.08 -10.94 13.58
CA LYS A 371 8.76 -10.96 15.01
C LYS A 371 9.12 -9.65 15.75
N ASN A 372 10.35 -9.16 15.61
CA ASN A 372 10.79 -7.95 16.32
C ASN A 372 10.82 -6.73 15.39
N LYS A 373 9.90 -5.79 15.62
CA LYS A 373 9.69 -4.61 14.77
C LYS A 373 10.34 -3.33 15.30
N SER A 374 11.02 -3.39 16.45
CA SER A 374 11.61 -2.20 17.10
C SER A 374 12.61 -1.45 16.21
N LYS A 375 13.31 -2.15 15.31
CA LYS A 375 14.31 -1.59 14.39
C LYS A 375 13.82 -1.50 12.94
N LEU A 376 12.53 -1.71 12.68
CA LEU A 376 11.99 -1.85 11.33
C LEU A 376 12.32 -0.65 10.43
N PHE A 377 12.08 0.59 10.89
CA PHE A 377 12.37 1.78 10.08
C PHE A 377 13.85 1.96 9.73
N ILE A 378 14.74 1.64 10.67
CA ILE A 378 16.19 1.73 10.46
C ILE A 378 16.63 0.67 9.46
N MET A 379 16.07 -0.54 9.53
CA MET A 379 16.41 -1.61 8.60
C MET A 379 15.93 -1.30 7.18
N VAL A 380 14.69 -0.84 7.04
CA VAL A 380 14.17 -0.35 5.75
C VAL A 380 15.04 0.79 5.22
N PHE A 381 15.48 1.72 6.07
CA PHE A 381 16.38 2.80 5.65
C PHE A 381 17.71 2.27 5.12
N VAL A 382 18.33 1.34 5.85
CA VAL A 382 19.59 0.70 5.42
C VAL A 382 19.40 -0.04 4.10
N ASP A 383 18.28 -0.76 3.91
CA ASP A 383 17.95 -1.41 2.64
C ASP A 383 17.89 -0.39 1.49
N PHE A 384 17.13 0.70 1.65
CA PHE A 384 17.01 1.74 0.63
C PHE A 384 18.36 2.38 0.28
N VAL A 385 19.23 2.62 1.28
CA VAL A 385 20.59 3.14 1.05
C VAL A 385 21.44 2.15 0.27
N LEU A 386 21.40 0.85 0.62
CA LEU A 386 22.15 -0.18 -0.11
C LEU A 386 21.66 -0.33 -1.54
N ILE A 387 20.35 -0.30 -1.77
CA ILE A 387 19.74 -0.38 -3.11
C ILE A 387 20.11 0.86 -3.93
N LEU A 388 20.05 2.04 -3.33
CA LEU A 388 20.46 3.29 -3.99
C LEU A 388 21.92 3.22 -4.44
N LEU A 389 22.84 2.80 -3.56
CA LEU A 389 24.25 2.63 -3.90
C LEU A 389 24.45 1.59 -5.01
N PHE A 390 23.71 0.48 -4.95
CA PHE A 390 23.75 -0.57 -5.95
C PHE A 390 23.25 -0.09 -7.33
N TYR A 391 22.11 0.59 -7.40
CA TYR A 391 21.56 1.13 -8.65
C TYR A 391 22.43 2.25 -9.21
N ALA A 392 22.95 3.14 -8.36
CA ALA A 392 23.87 4.19 -8.79
C ALA A 392 25.16 3.58 -9.36
N LEU A 393 25.75 2.59 -8.69
CA LEU A 393 26.96 1.92 -9.16
C LEU A 393 26.72 1.23 -10.51
N MET A 394 25.67 0.41 -10.62
CA MET A 394 25.37 -0.32 -11.86
C MET A 394 25.06 0.62 -13.03
N SER A 395 24.28 1.67 -12.79
CA SER A 395 23.88 2.62 -13.84
C SER A 395 25.04 3.50 -14.27
N PHE A 396 25.86 3.96 -13.31
CA PHE A 396 27.06 4.74 -13.60
C PHE A 396 28.07 3.90 -14.39
N THR A 397 28.42 2.69 -13.93
CA THR A 397 29.38 1.87 -14.67
C THR A 397 28.84 1.45 -16.04
N GLY A 398 27.55 1.14 -16.15
CA GLY A 398 26.91 0.81 -17.42
C GLY A 398 26.93 1.96 -18.44
N ALA A 399 26.55 3.16 -18.02
CA ALA A 399 26.44 4.34 -18.89
C ALA A 399 27.79 4.80 -19.48
N PHE A 400 28.91 4.59 -18.76
CA PHE A 400 30.24 4.92 -19.27
C PHE A 400 30.92 3.72 -19.98
N ALA A 401 30.52 2.48 -19.68
CA ALA A 401 31.11 1.30 -20.27
C ALA A 401 30.71 1.12 -21.75
N PHE A 402 29.43 1.31 -22.06
CA PHE A 402 28.85 1.05 -23.39
C PHE A 402 28.54 2.35 -24.13
N HIS A 403 28.60 2.35 -25.46
CA HIS A 403 28.20 3.50 -26.28
C HIS A 403 26.74 3.89 -26.00
N GLN A 404 25.84 2.90 -26.08
CA GLN A 404 24.46 2.98 -25.63
C GLN A 404 24.05 1.60 -25.08
N PRO A 405 23.72 1.47 -23.78
CA PRO A 405 23.17 0.26 -23.20
C PRO A 405 21.85 -0.11 -23.90
N LYS A 406 21.58 -1.40 -24.01
CA LYS A 406 20.27 -1.87 -24.48
C LYS A 406 19.23 -1.67 -23.38
N ASP A 407 17.97 -1.61 -23.79
CA ASP A 407 16.81 -1.45 -22.90
C ASP A 407 16.73 -2.53 -21.83
N ILE A 408 17.17 -3.74 -22.14
CA ILE A 408 17.51 -4.77 -21.15
C ILE A 408 19.04 -4.80 -21.00
N TYR A 409 19.52 -4.33 -19.85
CA TYR A 409 20.95 -4.15 -19.61
C TYR A 409 21.79 -5.41 -19.83
N THR A 410 21.28 -6.59 -19.47
CA THR A 410 22.00 -7.86 -19.66
C THR A 410 22.30 -8.16 -21.13
N LEU A 411 21.49 -7.64 -22.06
CA LEU A 411 21.69 -7.81 -23.50
C LEU A 411 22.81 -6.92 -24.06
N SER A 412 23.27 -5.93 -23.29
CA SER A 412 24.43 -5.08 -23.65
C SER A 412 25.75 -5.84 -23.61
N PHE A 413 25.77 -7.02 -22.97
CA PHE A 413 26.96 -7.89 -22.88
C PHE A 413 27.05 -8.91 -24.02
N LEU A 414 26.04 -8.97 -24.90
CA LEU A 414 26.15 -9.74 -26.14
C LEU A 414 27.07 -9.02 -27.13
N PRO A 415 27.73 -9.75 -28.04
CA PRO A 415 28.56 -9.15 -29.08
C PRO A 415 27.77 -8.11 -29.90
N ASP A 416 28.28 -6.88 -29.94
CA ASP A 416 27.72 -5.78 -30.73
C ASP A 416 28.73 -5.39 -31.81
N PRO A 417 28.33 -5.33 -33.10
CA PRO A 417 29.23 -4.94 -34.18
C PRO A 417 29.74 -3.49 -34.07
N CYS A 418 29.07 -2.62 -33.31
CA CYS A 418 29.52 -1.25 -33.04
C CYS A 418 30.57 -1.20 -31.92
N ASP A 419 30.77 -2.30 -31.21
CA ASP A 419 31.66 -2.41 -30.06
C ASP A 419 32.98 -3.14 -30.42
N VAL A 420 33.88 -2.41 -31.06
CA VAL A 420 35.15 -2.94 -31.62
C VAL A 420 36.11 -3.44 -30.53
N LYS A 421 36.03 -2.88 -29.31
CA LYS A 421 36.73 -3.38 -28.12
C LYS A 421 35.84 -4.42 -27.45
N GLN A 422 35.86 -5.64 -27.98
CA GLN A 422 35.01 -6.75 -27.54
C GLN A 422 34.86 -6.82 -26.01
N PRO A 423 33.67 -7.20 -25.51
CA PRO A 423 33.47 -7.42 -24.09
C PRO A 423 34.43 -8.53 -23.64
N ILE A 424 34.99 -8.37 -22.44
CA ILE A 424 35.94 -9.28 -21.76
C ILE A 424 35.46 -10.76 -21.69
N THR A 425 34.22 -11.01 -22.10
CA THR A 425 33.54 -12.31 -22.15
C THR A 425 33.81 -13.06 -23.46
N ASN A 426 35.03 -13.51 -23.72
CA ASN A 426 35.26 -14.55 -24.76
C ASN A 426 34.64 -15.91 -24.37
N LEU A 427 34.17 -16.04 -23.13
CA LEU A 427 33.50 -17.24 -22.63
C LEU A 427 32.03 -17.25 -23.07
N ALA A 428 31.71 -18.05 -24.09
CA ALA A 428 30.34 -18.21 -24.60
C ALA A 428 29.32 -18.54 -23.49
N VAL A 429 29.71 -19.35 -22.50
CA VAL A 429 28.87 -19.71 -21.35
C VAL A 429 28.36 -18.48 -20.60
N LEU A 430 29.23 -17.47 -20.41
CA LEU A 430 28.90 -16.25 -19.67
C LEU A 430 27.93 -15.37 -20.45
N GLN A 431 28.10 -15.29 -21.78
CA GLN A 431 27.20 -14.53 -22.65
C GLN A 431 25.79 -15.12 -22.63
N TYR A 432 25.66 -16.44 -22.83
CA TYR A 432 24.36 -17.11 -22.77
C TYR A 432 23.71 -17.00 -21.39
N TYR A 433 24.50 -17.11 -20.32
CA TYR A 433 24.00 -16.95 -18.95
C TYR A 433 23.39 -15.57 -18.71
N LEU A 434 24.08 -14.49 -19.08
CA LEU A 434 23.55 -13.12 -18.93
C LEU A 434 22.36 -12.86 -19.85
N ALA A 435 22.40 -13.37 -21.09
CA ALA A 435 21.32 -13.19 -22.05
C ALA A 435 20.01 -13.88 -21.61
N LEU A 436 20.12 -15.09 -21.06
CA LEU A 436 18.97 -15.90 -20.60
C LEU A 436 18.58 -15.61 -19.15
N PHE A 437 19.37 -14.82 -18.41
CA PHE A 437 19.06 -14.46 -17.03
C PHE A 437 17.63 -13.91 -16.83
N PRO A 438 17.13 -12.96 -17.65
CA PRO A 438 15.74 -12.51 -17.56
C PRO A 438 14.74 -13.63 -17.84
N VAL A 439 15.04 -14.53 -18.79
CA VAL A 439 14.16 -15.67 -19.12
C VAL A 439 13.86 -16.50 -17.87
N PHE A 440 14.88 -16.85 -17.08
CA PHE A 440 14.67 -17.67 -15.89
C PHE A 440 13.96 -16.93 -14.76
N THR A 441 14.38 -15.70 -14.48
CA THR A 441 13.87 -14.94 -13.32
C THR A 441 12.47 -14.39 -13.52
N LEU A 442 12.16 -13.90 -14.72
CA LEU A 442 10.85 -13.35 -15.05
C LEU A 442 9.82 -14.45 -15.26
N SER A 443 10.19 -15.55 -15.92
CA SER A 443 9.28 -16.68 -16.12
C SER A 443 8.86 -17.34 -14.80
N THR A 444 9.77 -17.36 -13.80
CA THR A 444 9.44 -17.83 -12.46
C THR A 444 8.42 -16.93 -11.75
N SER A 445 8.55 -15.61 -11.96
CA SER A 445 7.73 -14.61 -11.26
C SER A 445 6.38 -14.39 -11.95
N PHE A 446 6.29 -14.59 -13.27
CA PHE A 446 5.10 -14.31 -14.08
C PHE A 446 3.83 -15.03 -13.57
N PRO A 447 3.82 -16.36 -13.32
CA PRO A 447 2.63 -17.02 -12.79
C PRO A 447 2.17 -16.46 -11.44
N ILE A 448 3.11 -16.11 -10.56
CA ILE A 448 2.80 -15.59 -9.23
C ILE A 448 2.10 -14.24 -9.33
N ILE A 449 2.64 -13.31 -10.14
CA ILE A 449 2.04 -11.99 -10.35
C ILE A 449 0.69 -12.10 -11.05
N SER A 450 0.55 -13.02 -12.01
CA SER A 450 -0.73 -13.23 -12.71
C SER A 450 -1.84 -13.76 -11.81
N ILE A 451 -1.51 -14.66 -10.88
CA ILE A 451 -2.45 -15.17 -9.86
C ILE A 451 -2.85 -14.03 -8.91
N THR A 452 -1.89 -13.19 -8.51
CA THR A 452 -2.16 -12.00 -7.69
C THR A 452 -3.08 -11.03 -8.41
N LEU A 453 -2.84 -10.73 -9.69
CA LEU A 453 -3.70 -9.88 -10.50
C LEU A 453 -5.11 -10.47 -10.63
N ARG A 454 -5.23 -11.76 -10.94
CA ARG A 454 -6.51 -12.48 -11.00
C ARG A 454 -7.31 -12.31 -9.69
N ASN A 455 -6.66 -12.49 -8.55
CA ASN A 455 -7.31 -12.36 -7.25
C ASN A 455 -7.75 -10.92 -6.97
N ASN A 456 -6.92 -9.92 -7.31
CA ASN A 456 -7.27 -8.50 -7.16
C ASN A 456 -8.43 -8.09 -8.09
N LEU A 457 -8.45 -8.58 -9.33
CA LEU A 457 -9.58 -8.40 -10.25
C LEU A 457 -10.87 -8.99 -9.67
N LYS A 458 -10.80 -10.19 -9.10
CA LYS A 458 -11.96 -10.83 -8.45
C LYS A 458 -12.48 -9.96 -7.30
N THR A 459 -11.61 -9.44 -6.44
CA THR A 459 -12.01 -8.56 -5.33
C THR A 459 -12.63 -7.26 -5.82
N MET A 460 -12.05 -6.64 -6.86
CA MET A 460 -12.56 -5.37 -7.42
C MET A 460 -14.00 -5.49 -7.96
N PHE A 461 -14.34 -6.63 -8.55
CA PHE A 461 -15.69 -6.89 -9.08
C PHE A 461 -16.60 -7.64 -8.11
N TYR A 462 -16.10 -8.06 -6.95
CA TYR A 462 -16.85 -8.85 -5.99
C TYR A 462 -18.05 -8.06 -5.45
N ARG A 463 -19.23 -8.68 -5.44
CA ARG A 463 -20.45 -8.15 -4.82
C ARG A 463 -20.92 -9.16 -3.78
N GLU A 464 -21.00 -8.74 -2.52
CA GLU A 464 -21.31 -9.61 -1.36
C GLU A 464 -22.57 -10.46 -1.54
N GLU A 465 -23.56 -9.97 -2.28
CA GLU A 465 -24.85 -10.64 -2.47
C GLU A 465 -24.90 -11.62 -3.66
N ARG A 466 -23.89 -11.67 -4.53
CA ARG A 466 -23.90 -12.53 -5.74
C ARG A 466 -22.53 -13.14 -6.03
N PRO A 467 -22.27 -14.39 -5.61
CA PRO A 467 -21.03 -15.07 -5.99
C PRO A 467 -20.95 -15.25 -7.51
N PHE A 468 -19.75 -15.18 -8.05
CA PHE A 468 -19.52 -15.38 -9.48
C PHE A 468 -19.89 -16.80 -9.91
N SER A 469 -20.40 -16.93 -11.15
CA SER A 469 -20.55 -18.23 -11.79
C SER A 469 -19.18 -18.92 -11.92
N TRP A 470 -19.18 -20.25 -11.85
CA TRP A 470 -17.99 -21.09 -11.97
C TRP A 470 -17.14 -20.72 -13.21
N TRP A 471 -17.79 -20.44 -14.34
CA TRP A 471 -17.12 -20.03 -15.58
C TRP A 471 -16.40 -18.69 -15.45
N VAL A 472 -17.01 -17.72 -14.78
CA VAL A 472 -16.40 -16.40 -14.58
C VAL A 472 -15.21 -16.52 -13.64
N ASP A 473 -15.37 -17.27 -12.55
CA ASP A 473 -14.32 -17.44 -11.54
C ASP A 473 -13.10 -18.21 -12.05
N ARG A 474 -13.33 -19.28 -12.83
CA ARG A 474 -12.27 -20.22 -13.24
C ARG A 474 -11.70 -19.98 -14.63
N ILE A 475 -12.40 -19.27 -15.52
CA ILE A 475 -11.97 -19.08 -16.91
C ILE A 475 -11.79 -17.59 -17.23
N VAL A 476 -12.78 -16.74 -16.95
CA VAL A 476 -12.75 -15.33 -17.37
C VAL A 476 -11.65 -14.56 -16.66
N PHE A 477 -11.54 -14.64 -15.32
CA PHE A 477 -10.50 -13.89 -14.60
C PHE A 477 -9.06 -14.32 -14.94
N PRO A 478 -8.71 -15.62 -15.02
CA PRO A 478 -7.39 -16.03 -15.49
C PRO A 478 -7.07 -15.56 -16.92
N LEU A 479 -8.04 -15.67 -17.85
CA LEU A 479 -7.85 -15.19 -19.21
C LEU A 479 -7.65 -13.67 -19.25
N ALA A 480 -8.46 -12.92 -18.51
CA ALA A 480 -8.32 -11.46 -18.41
C ALA A 480 -6.94 -11.05 -17.88
N ALA A 481 -6.36 -11.83 -16.95
CA ALA A 481 -5.03 -11.56 -16.40
C ALA A 481 -3.90 -11.78 -17.42
N ILE A 482 -4.04 -12.72 -18.38
CA ILE A 482 -3.00 -13.02 -19.38
C ILE A 482 -3.19 -12.24 -20.67
N PHE A 483 -4.43 -12.08 -21.12
CA PHE A 483 -4.75 -11.63 -22.48
C PHE A 483 -4.19 -10.24 -22.78
N LEU A 484 -4.38 -9.29 -21.85
CA LEU A 484 -3.92 -7.92 -22.03
C LEU A 484 -2.37 -7.81 -22.08
N PRO A 485 -1.59 -8.41 -21.16
CA PRO A 485 -0.13 -8.44 -21.25
C PRO A 485 0.41 -8.99 -22.57
N ILE A 486 -0.20 -10.07 -23.08
CA ILE A 486 0.23 -10.67 -24.35
C ILE A 486 -0.08 -9.76 -25.53
N ILE A 487 -1.23 -9.08 -25.55
CA ILE A 487 -1.54 -8.08 -26.59
C ILE A 487 -0.51 -6.95 -26.57
N ILE A 488 -0.18 -6.43 -25.39
CA ILE A 488 0.83 -5.38 -25.26
C ILE A 488 2.18 -5.87 -25.78
N ALA A 489 2.58 -7.10 -25.44
CA ALA A 489 3.82 -7.69 -25.94
C ALA A 489 3.82 -7.94 -27.46
N LEU A 490 2.66 -8.15 -28.09
CA LEU A 490 2.58 -8.23 -29.55
C LEU A 490 2.66 -6.85 -30.22
N ALA A 491 2.36 -5.78 -29.48
CA ALA A 491 2.32 -4.40 -29.99
C ALA A 491 3.65 -3.65 -29.86
N THR A 492 4.46 -3.94 -28.84
CA THR A 492 5.75 -3.28 -28.60
C THR A 492 6.81 -4.25 -28.10
N ASP A 493 8.06 -4.06 -28.53
CA ASP A 493 9.24 -4.76 -28.01
C ASP A 493 10.17 -3.86 -27.17
N GLU A 494 9.74 -2.64 -26.82
CA GLU A 494 10.52 -1.68 -26.02
C GLU A 494 10.22 -1.80 -24.53
N VAL A 495 11.13 -2.43 -23.78
CA VAL A 495 10.95 -2.67 -22.34
C VAL A 495 11.07 -1.37 -21.54
N GLU A 496 12.02 -0.50 -21.89
CA GLU A 496 12.28 0.75 -21.18
C GLU A 496 11.04 1.66 -21.20
N PHE A 497 10.40 1.82 -22.37
CA PHE A 497 9.18 2.61 -22.53
C PHE A 497 8.02 2.07 -21.67
N LEU A 498 7.83 0.75 -21.68
CA LEU A 498 6.76 0.11 -20.92
C LEU A 498 6.96 0.25 -19.40
N VAL A 499 8.21 0.13 -18.93
CA VAL A 499 8.59 0.42 -17.54
C VAL A 499 8.34 1.89 -17.23
N GLY A 500 8.72 2.81 -18.12
CA GLY A 500 8.50 4.24 -17.98
C GLY A 500 7.03 4.60 -17.76
N ILE A 501 6.12 4.05 -18.57
CA ILE A 501 4.66 4.26 -18.40
C ILE A 501 4.16 3.61 -17.12
N THR A 502 4.49 2.33 -16.91
CA THR A 502 4.00 1.56 -15.74
C THR A 502 4.38 2.26 -14.44
N GLY A 503 5.63 2.73 -14.34
CA GLY A 503 6.11 3.51 -13.20
C GLY A 503 5.46 4.88 -13.10
N SER A 504 5.48 5.69 -14.16
CA SER A 504 5.04 7.10 -14.10
C SER A 504 3.57 7.28 -13.76
N TYR A 505 2.70 6.35 -14.17
CA TYR A 505 1.26 6.45 -13.94
C TYR A 505 0.80 5.57 -12.78
N ALA A 506 0.76 4.25 -12.98
CA ALA A 506 0.24 3.33 -11.97
C ALA A 506 1.19 3.22 -10.76
N GLY A 507 2.50 3.18 -11.02
CA GLY A 507 3.53 3.18 -9.98
C GLY A 507 3.45 4.42 -9.08
N ALA A 508 3.40 5.62 -9.66
CA ALA A 508 3.28 6.87 -8.92
C ALA A 508 2.01 6.92 -8.06
N GLY A 509 0.90 6.36 -8.56
CA GLY A 509 -0.33 6.22 -7.79
C GLY A 509 -0.16 5.36 -6.53
N ILE A 510 0.41 4.16 -6.66
CA ILE A 510 0.59 3.23 -5.53
C ILE A 510 1.73 3.65 -4.59
N GLN A 511 2.76 4.27 -5.14
CA GLN A 511 3.96 4.64 -4.41
C GLN A 511 3.81 5.98 -3.67
N TYR A 512 3.12 6.96 -4.27
CA TYR A 512 3.02 8.31 -3.71
C TYR A 512 1.62 8.67 -3.26
N VAL A 513 0.63 8.56 -4.15
CA VAL A 513 -0.74 9.06 -3.90
C VAL A 513 -1.45 8.24 -2.83
N ILE A 514 -1.51 6.93 -3.00
CA ILE A 514 -2.25 6.02 -2.10
C ILE A 514 -1.69 6.05 -0.67
N PRO A 515 -0.36 5.91 -0.42
CA PRO A 515 0.18 5.94 0.93
C PRO A 515 -0.04 7.29 1.62
N ALA A 516 0.06 8.40 0.88
CA ALA A 516 -0.21 9.72 1.40
C ALA A 516 -1.68 9.88 1.80
N ALA A 517 -2.62 9.49 0.93
CA ALA A 517 -4.05 9.52 1.26
C ALA A 517 -4.39 8.62 2.45
N LEU A 518 -3.84 7.40 2.49
CA LEU A 518 -4.05 6.45 3.58
C LEU A 518 -3.59 6.99 4.93
N VAL A 519 -2.38 7.55 5.01
CA VAL A 519 -1.85 8.08 6.28
C VAL A 519 -2.61 9.32 6.75
N LEU A 520 -3.15 10.12 5.82
CA LEU A 520 -3.96 11.28 6.16
C LEU A 520 -5.31 10.87 6.74
N VAL A 521 -6.00 9.94 6.10
CA VAL A 521 -7.30 9.46 6.57
C VAL A 521 -7.13 8.68 7.87
N SER A 522 -6.11 7.83 8.00
CA SER A 522 -5.86 7.08 9.24
C SER A 522 -5.55 8.01 10.42
N ARG A 523 -4.75 9.06 10.23
CA ARG A 523 -4.49 10.06 11.28
C ARG A 523 -5.75 10.83 11.69
N ARG A 524 -6.65 11.14 10.75
CA ARG A 524 -7.95 11.77 11.05
C ARG A 524 -8.83 10.81 11.86
N ALA A 525 -8.93 9.56 11.45
CA ALA A 525 -9.70 8.53 12.15
C ALA A 525 -9.18 8.31 13.59
N VAL A 526 -7.87 8.21 13.78
CA VAL A 526 -7.23 8.07 15.11
C VAL A 526 -7.51 9.26 16.02
N LYS A 527 -7.59 10.48 15.48
CA LYS A 527 -7.92 11.67 16.27
C LYS A 527 -9.40 11.75 16.63
N ALA A 528 -10.27 11.22 15.78
CA ALA A 528 -11.71 11.21 16.00
C ALA A 528 -12.13 10.20 17.08
N ASP A 529 -11.38 9.11 17.26
CA ASP A 529 -11.63 8.10 18.29
C ASP A 529 -10.80 8.35 19.56
N PRO A 530 -11.43 8.76 20.69
CA PRO A 530 -10.75 8.98 21.96
C PRO A 530 -10.02 7.73 22.48
N SER A 531 -10.57 6.54 22.23
CA SER A 531 -10.00 5.27 22.67
C SER A 531 -8.66 5.00 22.01
N ILE A 532 -8.53 5.29 20.70
CA ILE A 532 -7.29 5.11 19.92
C ILE A 532 -6.32 6.28 20.16
N SER A 533 -6.83 7.50 20.29
CA SER A 533 -6.00 8.70 20.48
C SER A 533 -5.08 8.62 21.71
N SER A 534 -5.49 7.85 22.73
CA SER A 534 -4.73 7.59 23.95
C SER A 534 -3.53 6.65 23.75
N LEU A 535 -3.50 5.88 22.65
CA LEU A 535 -2.41 4.96 22.33
C LEU A 535 -1.26 5.69 21.62
N ASN A 536 -0.08 5.64 22.23
CA ASN A 536 1.14 6.14 21.61
C ASN A 536 1.58 5.23 20.45
N ASN A 537 1.43 5.70 19.20
CA ASN A 537 1.86 4.96 18.02
C ASN A 537 3.40 5.01 17.86
N ARG A 538 4.07 3.94 18.27
CA ARG A 538 5.53 3.77 18.10
C ARG A 538 5.97 3.71 16.62
N PHE A 539 5.06 3.37 15.71
CA PHE A 539 5.30 3.29 14.26
C PHE A 539 4.85 4.54 13.51
N THR A 540 4.70 5.68 14.20
CA THR A 540 4.43 6.93 13.50
C THR A 540 5.63 7.29 12.61
N SER A 541 5.38 7.62 11.35
CA SER A 541 6.41 8.08 10.41
C SER A 541 7.20 9.27 11.00
N PRO A 542 8.52 9.36 10.74
CA PRO A 542 9.30 10.54 11.12
C PRO A 542 8.88 11.81 10.35
N PHE A 543 8.21 11.67 9.20
CA PHE A 543 7.79 12.77 8.32
C PHE A 543 6.39 13.29 8.68
N LYS A 544 6.19 13.71 9.95
CA LYS A 544 4.86 14.15 10.45
C LYS A 544 4.51 15.59 10.11
N HIS A 545 5.50 16.41 9.77
CA HIS A 545 5.30 17.85 9.59
C HIS A 545 4.37 18.13 8.41
N THR A 546 3.50 19.12 8.58
CA THR A 546 2.48 19.50 7.59
C THR A 546 3.08 19.81 6.22
N PHE A 547 4.34 20.26 6.16
CA PHE A 547 5.10 20.42 4.92
C PHE A 547 5.05 19.17 4.01
N TRP A 548 5.32 17.98 4.56
CA TRP A 548 5.36 16.73 3.80
C TRP A 548 3.98 16.25 3.34
N ARG A 549 2.91 16.70 4.03
CA ARG A 549 1.54 16.50 3.57
C ARG A 549 1.26 17.26 2.28
N HIS A 550 1.69 18.51 2.17
CA HIS A 550 1.42 19.34 0.99
C HIS A 550 2.31 19.01 -0.21
N VAL A 551 3.52 18.47 0.03
CA VAL A 551 4.39 17.96 -1.05
C VAL A 551 3.81 16.67 -1.66
N ALA A 552 3.07 15.87 -0.89
CA ALA A 552 2.50 14.59 -1.34
C ALA A 552 1.07 14.70 -1.91
N THR A 553 0.28 15.70 -1.49
CA THR A 553 -1.06 15.95 -1.99
C THR A 553 -1.22 17.45 -2.22
N ALA A 554 -1.34 17.88 -3.48
CA ALA A 554 -1.59 19.25 -3.89
C ALA A 554 -3.03 19.71 -3.52
N GLU A 555 -3.41 19.65 -2.25
CA GLU A 555 -4.71 20.14 -1.76
C GLU A 555 -4.63 21.63 -1.39
N LYS A 556 -5.61 22.40 -1.88
CA LYS A 556 -5.86 23.77 -1.41
C LYS A 556 -6.47 23.76 -0.01
N LYS A 557 -6.02 24.70 0.81
CA LYS A 557 -6.32 24.80 2.25
C LYS A 557 -7.78 25.21 2.51
N PHE A 558 -8.46 24.50 3.42
CA PHE A 558 -9.62 25.02 4.18
C PHE A 558 -9.12 25.99 5.26
N GLU A 559 -9.63 27.21 5.27
CA GLU A 559 -9.18 28.26 6.19
C GLU A 559 -10.25 28.55 7.26
N CYS A 560 -9.99 28.04 8.48
CA CYS A 560 -10.70 28.40 9.70
C CYS A 560 -9.80 29.27 10.58
N PHE A 561 -10.28 30.42 11.03
CA PHE A 561 -9.47 31.36 11.80
C PHE A 561 -10.29 32.18 12.81
N ASN A 562 -9.64 32.58 13.90
CA ASN A 562 -10.22 33.49 14.88
C ASN A 562 -9.89 34.93 14.50
N ILE A 563 -10.85 35.83 14.65
CA ILE A 563 -10.71 37.28 14.47
C ILE A 563 -10.13 37.91 15.74
N GLN A 564 -9.09 38.72 15.58
CA GLN A 564 -8.41 39.38 16.70
C GLN A 564 -8.93 40.79 16.98
N ASP A 565 -9.22 41.56 15.92
CA ASP A 565 -9.69 42.94 16.03
C ASP A 565 -10.47 43.37 14.77
N ALA A 566 -10.98 44.61 14.76
CA ALA A 566 -11.76 45.15 13.65
C ALA A 566 -10.96 45.26 12.33
N LYS A 567 -9.65 45.53 12.39
CA LYS A 567 -8.79 45.62 11.19
C LYS A 567 -8.59 44.24 10.56
N ASP A 568 -8.43 43.24 11.40
CA ASP A 568 -8.30 41.85 11.03
C ASP A 568 -9.62 41.31 10.42
N PHE A 569 -10.77 41.69 10.99
CA PHE A 569 -12.09 41.42 10.40
C PHE A 569 -12.25 42.05 9.01
N GLN A 570 -11.90 43.33 8.87
CA GLN A 570 -11.96 44.03 7.58
C GLN A 570 -11.12 43.32 6.51
N THR A 571 -9.88 42.97 6.85
CA THR A 571 -8.94 42.36 5.90
C THR A 571 -9.35 40.94 5.51
N ARG A 572 -9.76 40.10 6.48
CA ARG A 572 -9.96 38.67 6.25
C ARG A 572 -11.40 38.25 6.01
N VAL A 573 -12.38 39.10 6.31
CA VAL A 573 -13.81 38.83 6.07
C VAL A 573 -14.35 39.72 4.96
N ILE A 574 -14.16 41.04 5.05
CA ILE A 574 -14.75 42.00 4.12
C ILE A 574 -14.00 42.04 2.78
N GLU A 575 -12.66 42.06 2.83
CA GLU A 575 -11.77 42.08 1.66
C GLU A 575 -11.44 40.67 1.13
N SER A 576 -12.06 39.62 1.69
CA SER A 576 -11.79 38.24 1.30
C SER A 576 -12.16 37.98 -0.17
N PRO A 577 -11.28 37.32 -0.95
CA PRO A 577 -11.58 36.92 -2.33
C PRO A 577 -12.55 35.73 -2.42
N VAL A 578 -12.79 35.02 -1.32
CA VAL A 578 -13.74 33.90 -1.21
C VAL A 578 -14.85 34.24 -0.21
N PRO A 579 -16.07 33.69 -0.37
CA PRO A 579 -17.13 33.83 0.62
C PRO A 579 -16.66 33.40 2.02
N VAL A 580 -17.06 34.15 3.05
CA VAL A 580 -16.67 33.90 4.44
C VAL A 580 -17.91 33.73 5.31
N ILE A 581 -17.96 32.65 6.05
CA ILE A 581 -18.96 32.43 7.10
C ILE A 581 -18.34 32.89 8.42
N VAL A 582 -19.05 33.72 9.15
CA VAL A 582 -18.62 34.24 10.45
C VAL A 582 -19.49 33.64 11.55
N ASP A 583 -18.88 32.86 12.43
CA ASP A 583 -19.49 32.29 13.64
C ASP A 583 -19.22 33.21 14.84
N PHE A 584 -20.26 33.90 15.30
CA PHE A 584 -20.22 34.68 16.53
C PHE A 584 -20.57 33.77 17.70
N HIS A 585 -19.60 33.58 18.60
CA HIS A 585 -19.69 32.66 19.72
C HIS A 585 -19.16 33.28 21.03
N ALA A 586 -19.32 32.55 22.14
CA ALA A 586 -18.65 32.83 23.40
C ALA A 586 -18.26 31.51 24.10
N THR A 587 -17.19 31.55 24.91
CA THR A 587 -16.65 30.35 25.60
C THR A 587 -17.62 29.71 26.60
N TRP A 588 -18.53 30.50 27.16
CA TRP A 588 -19.57 30.06 28.10
C TRP A 588 -20.86 29.59 27.43
N CYS A 589 -21.01 29.77 26.11
CA CYS A 589 -22.19 29.39 25.36
C CYS A 589 -22.23 27.87 25.09
N GLY A 590 -23.17 27.16 25.72
CA GLY A 590 -23.38 25.71 25.54
C GLY A 590 -23.72 25.32 24.09
N PRO A 591 -24.74 25.92 23.44
CA PRO A 591 -25.09 25.60 22.06
C PRO A 591 -23.97 25.92 21.04
N CYS A 592 -23.15 26.93 21.30
CA CYS A 592 -22.02 27.29 20.44
C CYS A 592 -20.97 26.17 20.36
N LYS A 593 -20.76 25.44 21.48
CA LYS A 593 -19.85 24.29 21.53
C LYS A 593 -20.32 23.11 20.66
N LEU A 594 -21.62 23.04 20.36
CA LEU A 594 -22.19 22.03 19.46
C LEU A 594 -22.19 22.49 18.00
N LEU A 595 -22.49 23.78 17.75
CA LEU A 595 -22.57 24.32 16.38
C LEU A 595 -21.19 24.49 15.73
N GLY A 596 -20.18 24.96 16.47
CA GLY A 596 -18.85 25.23 15.94
C GLY A 596 -18.20 24.02 15.22
N PRO A 597 -18.16 22.82 15.83
CA PRO A 597 -17.65 21.62 15.16
C PRO A 597 -18.45 21.19 13.93
N ARG A 598 -19.78 21.41 13.92
CA ARG A 598 -20.64 21.09 12.77
C ARG A 598 -20.35 22.02 11.58
N LEU A 599 -20.20 23.32 11.84
CA LEU A 599 -19.78 24.30 10.83
C LEU A 599 -18.40 23.96 10.25
N GLU A 600 -17.43 23.65 11.11
CA GLU A 600 -16.09 23.24 10.66
C GLU A 600 -16.15 21.99 9.77
N ALA A 601 -16.91 20.96 10.17
CA ALA A 601 -17.05 19.72 9.40
C ALA A 601 -17.65 19.98 8.02
N ILE A 602 -18.77 20.72 7.96
CA ILE A 602 -19.48 20.99 6.70
C ILE A 602 -18.62 21.86 5.75
N ILE A 603 -18.01 22.94 6.26
CA ILE A 603 -17.22 23.86 5.42
C ILE A 603 -15.90 23.19 4.99
N SER A 604 -15.32 22.31 5.81
CA SER A 604 -14.11 21.56 5.42
C SER A 604 -14.32 20.67 4.18
N ASN A 605 -15.57 20.25 3.92
CA ASN A 605 -15.94 19.46 2.75
C ASN A 605 -16.15 20.31 1.47
N LYS A 606 -16.06 21.65 1.55
CA LYS A 606 -16.25 22.56 0.40
C LYS A 606 -14.93 23.00 -0.26
N GLU A 607 -13.82 22.30 0.01
CA GLU A 607 -12.54 22.40 -0.71
C GLU A 607 -11.97 23.84 -0.87
N GLY A 608 -12.17 24.70 0.14
CA GLY A 608 -11.66 26.08 0.12
C GLY A 608 -12.49 27.06 -0.72
N GLN A 609 -13.69 26.67 -1.16
CA GLN A 609 -14.65 27.58 -1.81
C GLN A 609 -15.27 28.57 -0.80
N VAL A 610 -15.20 28.27 0.49
CA VAL A 610 -15.70 29.10 1.59
C VAL A 610 -14.73 29.01 2.76
N SER A 611 -14.54 30.13 3.46
CA SER A 611 -13.74 30.19 4.69
C SER A 611 -14.63 30.36 5.93
N LEU A 612 -14.13 29.94 7.10
CA LEU A 612 -14.81 30.09 8.38
C LEU A 612 -14.03 31.05 9.30
N ALA A 613 -14.62 32.17 9.65
CA ALA A 613 -14.13 33.08 10.66
C ALA A 613 -14.89 32.87 11.97
N LYS A 614 -14.18 32.90 13.09
CA LYS A 614 -14.73 32.81 14.44
C LYS A 614 -14.52 34.13 15.16
N VAL A 615 -15.59 34.68 15.70
CA VAL A 615 -15.58 35.92 16.47
C VAL A 615 -16.06 35.60 17.87
N ASP A 616 -15.15 35.70 18.85
CA ASP A 616 -15.55 35.70 20.25
C ASP A 616 -16.14 37.07 20.59
N VAL A 617 -17.41 37.10 21.00
CA VAL A 617 -18.12 38.36 21.27
C VAL A 617 -17.66 39.04 22.56
N ASP A 618 -17.03 38.30 23.48
CA ASP A 618 -16.46 38.88 24.71
C ASP A 618 -15.15 39.63 24.40
N GLU A 619 -14.37 39.13 23.43
CA GLU A 619 -13.12 39.76 22.98
C GLU A 619 -13.35 40.86 21.93
N ASN A 620 -14.40 40.73 21.11
CA ASN A 620 -14.68 41.59 19.96
C ASN A 620 -16.06 42.27 20.07
N VAL A 621 -16.30 42.97 21.18
CA VAL A 621 -17.60 43.59 21.51
C VAL A 621 -18.05 44.58 20.42
N GLU A 622 -17.15 45.41 19.91
CA GLU A 622 -17.47 46.42 18.88
C GLU A 622 -17.99 45.77 17.59
N ILE A 623 -17.35 44.67 17.16
CA ILE A 623 -17.79 43.90 15.98
C ILE A 623 -19.14 43.25 16.28
N ALA A 624 -19.33 42.64 17.45
CA ALA A 624 -20.62 42.04 17.80
C ALA A 624 -21.78 43.07 17.78
N MET A 625 -21.52 44.31 18.25
CA MET A 625 -22.49 45.40 18.23
C MET A 625 -22.77 45.91 16.81
N GLU A 626 -21.74 46.14 15.99
CA GLU A 626 -21.88 46.58 14.60
C GLU A 626 -22.73 45.61 13.77
N TYR A 627 -22.61 44.31 14.07
CA TYR A 627 -23.32 43.24 13.36
C TYR A 627 -24.65 42.83 14.00
N LEU A 628 -25.11 43.57 15.03
CA LEU A 628 -26.37 43.36 15.75
C LEU A 628 -26.52 41.91 16.23
N VAL A 629 -25.50 41.42 16.95
CA VAL A 629 -25.50 40.10 17.57
C VAL A 629 -26.20 40.19 18.92
N GLU A 630 -27.50 39.87 18.94
CA GLU A 630 -28.35 39.93 20.15
C GLU A 630 -28.44 38.58 20.90
N SER A 631 -28.08 37.48 20.23
CA SER A 631 -28.12 36.12 20.79
C SER A 631 -27.05 35.22 20.18
N LEU A 632 -26.64 34.20 20.94
CA LEU A 632 -25.60 33.26 20.54
C LEU A 632 -26.15 31.82 20.43
N PRO A 633 -25.63 31.01 19.49
CA PRO A 633 -24.71 31.39 18.41
C PRO A 633 -25.44 32.20 17.32
N THR A 634 -24.71 33.12 16.68
CA THR A 634 -25.18 33.83 15.49
C THR A 634 -24.18 33.58 14.36
N VAL A 635 -24.67 33.19 13.18
CA VAL A 635 -23.81 32.94 12.02
C VAL A 635 -24.21 33.85 10.87
N ILE A 636 -23.24 34.52 10.26
CA ILE A 636 -23.45 35.46 9.15
C ILE A 636 -22.56 35.10 7.98
N GLY A 637 -23.13 35.02 6.78
CA GLY A 637 -22.40 34.78 5.54
C GLY A 637 -22.07 36.06 4.79
N PHE A 638 -20.82 36.19 4.35
CA PHE A 638 -20.29 37.33 3.61
C PHE A 638 -19.81 36.91 2.22
N LYS A 639 -20.10 37.74 1.21
CA LYS A 639 -19.59 37.59 -0.16
C LYS A 639 -19.35 38.97 -0.74
N ASN A 640 -18.16 39.21 -1.31
CA ASN A 640 -17.77 40.50 -1.88
C ASN A 640 -18.00 41.69 -0.92
N GLY A 641 -17.63 41.51 0.35
CA GLY A 641 -17.77 42.52 1.40
C GLY A 641 -19.20 42.81 1.85
N ARG A 642 -20.21 42.04 1.42
CA ARG A 642 -21.62 42.24 1.79
C ARG A 642 -22.17 41.06 2.57
N LYS A 643 -23.05 41.34 3.54
CA LYS A 643 -23.86 40.34 4.25
C LYS A 643 -24.87 39.73 3.26
N ILE A 644 -24.82 38.43 3.06
CA ILE A 644 -25.72 37.71 2.15
C ILE A 644 -26.85 37.03 2.92
N ASN A 645 -26.52 36.42 4.06
CA ASN A 645 -27.48 35.64 4.84
C ASN A 645 -27.06 35.57 6.33
N LYS A 646 -28.02 35.32 7.23
CA LYS A 646 -27.81 35.17 8.67
C LYS A 646 -28.78 34.13 9.24
N PHE A 647 -28.31 33.32 10.18
CA PHE A 647 -29.17 32.52 11.06
C PHE A 647 -28.73 32.64 12.51
N ILE A 648 -29.64 32.29 13.42
CA ILE A 648 -29.45 32.37 14.86
C ILE A 648 -29.81 31.01 15.46
N GLY A 649 -29.05 30.60 16.48
CA GLY A 649 -29.26 29.37 17.22
C GLY A 649 -28.62 28.14 16.58
N LEU A 650 -28.77 27.00 17.26
CA LEU A 650 -28.32 25.71 16.76
C LEU A 650 -29.22 25.29 15.59
N GLN A 651 -28.60 24.85 14.49
CA GLN A 651 -29.29 24.37 13.28
C GLN A 651 -28.89 22.91 13.01
N GLU A 652 -29.77 22.19 12.33
CA GLU A 652 -29.47 20.84 11.83
C GLU A 652 -28.56 20.89 10.60
N ASP A 653 -27.85 19.79 10.35
CA ASP A 653 -26.77 19.73 9.36
C ASP A 653 -27.27 20.08 7.94
N ASP A 654 -28.45 19.61 7.54
CA ASP A 654 -29.08 19.93 6.23
C ASP A 654 -29.34 21.43 6.03
N ALA A 655 -29.71 22.13 7.11
CA ALA A 655 -29.97 23.57 7.07
C ALA A 655 -28.66 24.37 6.97
N ILE A 656 -27.61 23.91 7.65
CA ILE A 656 -26.27 24.49 7.57
C ILE A 656 -25.69 24.27 6.17
N ASP A 657 -25.82 23.07 5.59
CA ASP A 657 -25.37 22.78 4.22
C ASP A 657 -26.08 23.67 3.20
N SER A 658 -27.41 23.79 3.30
CA SER A 658 -28.20 24.68 2.45
C SER A 658 -27.79 26.16 2.58
N PHE A 659 -27.41 26.59 3.78
CA PHE A 659 -26.90 27.94 4.02
C PHE A 659 -25.55 28.17 3.33
N VAL A 660 -24.63 27.20 3.41
CA VAL A 660 -23.32 27.24 2.78
C VAL A 660 -23.43 27.23 1.25
N GLU A 661 -24.30 26.39 0.68
CA GLU A 661 -24.49 26.30 -0.77
C GLU A 661 -25.02 27.60 -1.38
N LYS A 662 -25.96 28.26 -0.71
CA LYS A 662 -26.46 29.59 -1.11
C LYS A 662 -25.39 30.69 -1.08
N LEU A 663 -24.30 30.48 -0.34
CA LEU A 663 -23.19 31.40 -0.28
C LEU A 663 -22.21 31.18 -1.43
N ILE A 664 -22.05 29.92 -1.86
CA ILE A 664 -21.16 29.52 -2.96
C ILE A 664 -21.78 29.92 -4.30
N HIS A 665 -23.03 29.52 -4.54
CA HIS A 665 -23.81 29.85 -5.73
C HIS A 665 -24.41 31.26 -5.66
#